data_AF-A0A7U9RGQ5-F1
#
_entry.id   AF-A0A7U9RGQ5-F1
#
_cell.length_a   1.000
_cell.length_b   1.000
_cell.length_c   1.000
_cell.angle_alpha   90.00
_cell.angle_beta   90.00
_cell.angle_gamma   90.00
#
_symmetry.space_group_name_H-M   'P 1'
#
loop_
_entity.id
_entity.type
_entity.pdbx_description
1 polymer ?
#
loop_
_entity_poly.entity_id
_entity_poly.type
_entity_poly.pdbx_seq_one_letter_code
_entity_poly.pdbx_strand_id
1 'polypeptide(L)'
;MTTYDISGNMVTISNEMKNERYLLSTTDECIESTEEAFEDWYSARGSSYAVVEGIDNLYNDSIEPLINIGIDILNAQGVYSLDDNSFYNKYVVTSRSTVHTFEVANAIKKEVETVDIRQEEEEMYRQARKESRGRVVGGGFGFGGAIKGMAQAGMMNAASGIAHSAFNAVGNVGSGIAASSDRTAIYKKYREPLKTALMEDLIDIRNAIRIALQKEAGIVCKYVTASESDKAKAIWNNYRLGRIPVEKKKEQIIEALMLNPYNINIYDSIWEDYGDENGELRKMATYFGVPLEQQIAEIAEQYGNDLFTKNCGLYEEAFNKKVAAIQIEKQIKVTLDELVQYCKRQAISEDNISKIAQCKQLLEEIDIEVRTVKGVTYDTREMAENVRKDFTAFYSALQGKDIFEKETYEYLISVDYITKEFRSIFESVFGTEYGLRTPEKIYENIDFIIRQSLTDEIIKGGWIDIPDHIGSFSSKEAMIYSVTGTLTEELILALFDRSSKGKSGILITSRFLRIYAKGLFSKGIFSGENLAYPIEQVEKIECQENDIYVISIQEQSPVTFSMKRTDLTVDEQLAFTDMLNELIRIVKNLATESRLKLFRIYKHTKICRCGMLLLADEKICPSCKCMIKDNGKFVETQICPKCNNYVQVGKKFCSVCGYQLDGNGDSQNMSEVEEVKSNADEEEFSEKSGETVKELVCPKCHTIVKTGKKFCSKCGTKIQ
;
A
#
# COMPACT_ATOMS: atom_id res chain seq x y z
N MET A 1 24.38 -29.29 -42.86
CA MET A 1 23.01 -28.75 -42.73
C MET A 1 22.51 -28.97 -41.30
N THR A 2 21.62 -28.12 -40.78
CA THR A 2 20.88 -28.38 -39.52
C THR A 2 19.40 -28.43 -39.90
N THR A 3 18.65 -29.36 -39.32
CA THR A 3 17.23 -29.53 -39.63
C THR A 3 16.42 -29.41 -38.35
N TYR A 4 15.33 -28.66 -38.42
CA TYR A 4 14.36 -28.45 -37.36
C TYR A 4 13.00 -29.00 -37.81
N ASP A 5 12.27 -29.65 -36.91
CA ASP A 5 10.87 -30.05 -37.17
C ASP A 5 9.92 -28.97 -36.65
N ILE A 6 9.52 -28.07 -37.56
CA ILE A 6 8.63 -26.95 -37.22
C ILE A 6 7.19 -27.36 -37.52
N SER A 7 6.47 -27.73 -36.45
CA SER A 7 5.05 -28.10 -36.50
C SER A 7 4.73 -29.19 -37.54
N GLY A 8 5.60 -30.20 -37.64
CA GLY A 8 5.50 -31.34 -38.57
C GLY A 8 6.16 -31.12 -39.93
N ASN A 9 6.88 -30.01 -40.13
CA ASN A 9 7.58 -29.70 -41.38
C ASN A 9 9.09 -29.60 -41.15
N MET A 10 9.84 -30.35 -41.93
CA MET A 10 11.30 -30.36 -41.86
C MET A 10 11.89 -29.11 -42.52
N VAL A 11 12.35 -28.16 -41.70
CA VAL A 11 13.04 -26.94 -42.14
C VAL A 11 14.53 -27.18 -42.08
N THR A 12 15.23 -27.08 -43.22
CA THR A 12 16.67 -27.34 -43.30
C THR A 12 17.46 -26.06 -43.56
N ILE A 13 18.37 -25.74 -42.65
CA ILE A 13 19.31 -24.63 -42.77
C ILE A 13 20.54 -25.09 -43.55
N SER A 14 20.80 -24.40 -44.67
CA SER A 14 21.94 -24.66 -45.54
C SER A 14 23.27 -24.33 -44.85
N ASN A 15 24.38 -24.89 -45.33
CA ASN A 15 25.69 -24.59 -44.75
C ASN A 15 26.07 -23.11 -44.95
N GLU A 16 25.64 -22.51 -46.05
CA GLU A 16 25.90 -21.10 -46.36
C GLU A 16 25.20 -20.17 -45.38
N MET A 17 23.97 -20.49 -44.97
CA MET A 17 23.25 -19.73 -43.92
C MET A 17 23.89 -19.94 -42.54
N LYS A 18 24.44 -21.13 -42.26
CA LYS A 18 25.22 -21.34 -41.02
C LYS A 18 26.48 -20.48 -40.98
N ASN A 19 27.19 -20.39 -42.10
CA ASN A 19 28.39 -19.56 -42.21
C ASN A 19 28.06 -18.09 -41.99
N GLU A 20 26.94 -17.61 -42.55
CA GLU A 20 26.45 -16.26 -42.28
C GLU A 20 26.11 -16.05 -40.81
N ARG A 21 25.34 -16.97 -40.20
CA ARG A 21 25.00 -16.84 -38.78
C ARG A 21 26.24 -16.86 -37.89
N TYR A 22 27.26 -17.66 -38.21
CA TYR A 22 28.53 -17.65 -37.50
C TYR A 22 29.23 -16.29 -37.62
N LEU A 23 29.29 -15.73 -38.83
CA LEU A 23 29.85 -14.40 -39.06
C LEU A 23 29.10 -13.34 -38.23
N LEU A 24 27.77 -13.36 -38.25
CA LEU A 24 26.94 -12.44 -37.47
C LEU A 24 27.26 -12.52 -35.97
N SER A 25 27.13 -13.68 -35.31
CA SER A 25 27.42 -13.72 -33.85
C SER A 25 28.83 -13.37 -33.47
N THR A 26 29.79 -13.59 -34.35
CA THR A 26 31.20 -13.29 -34.04
C THR A 26 31.48 -11.80 -34.20
N THR A 27 30.64 -11.06 -34.93
CA THR A 27 30.84 -9.64 -35.23
C THR A 27 29.79 -8.70 -34.62
N ASP A 28 28.63 -9.22 -34.20
CA ASP A 28 27.53 -8.45 -33.63
C ASP A 28 27.94 -7.77 -32.32
N GLU A 29 28.55 -8.49 -31.37
CA GLU A 29 29.01 -7.92 -30.08
C GLU A 29 29.99 -6.74 -30.29
N CYS A 30 30.91 -6.87 -31.24
CA CYS A 30 31.85 -5.80 -31.59
C CYS A 30 31.13 -4.56 -32.16
N ILE A 31 30.11 -4.77 -33.00
CA ILE A 31 29.36 -3.67 -33.63
C ILE A 31 28.42 -2.99 -32.63
N GLU A 32 27.72 -3.76 -31.80
CA GLU A 32 26.84 -3.26 -30.74
C GLU A 32 27.65 -2.46 -29.70
N SER A 33 28.79 -2.98 -29.24
CA SER A 33 29.66 -2.25 -28.29
C SER A 33 30.22 -0.95 -28.88
N THR A 34 30.43 -0.89 -30.19
CA THR A 34 30.86 0.34 -30.88
C THR A 34 29.74 1.37 -30.96
N GLU A 35 28.50 0.92 -31.18
CA GLU A 35 27.32 1.80 -31.13
C GLU A 35 27.16 2.43 -29.74
N GLU A 36 27.31 1.64 -28.67
CA GLU A 36 27.25 2.14 -27.29
C GLU A 36 28.40 3.11 -26.99
N ALA A 37 29.63 2.74 -27.36
CA ALA A 37 30.82 3.58 -27.14
C ALA A 37 30.79 4.90 -27.91
N PHE A 38 30.12 4.94 -29.08
CA PHE A 38 29.95 6.17 -29.86
C PHE A 38 29.25 7.25 -29.03
N GLU A 39 28.28 6.88 -28.21
CA GLU A 39 27.48 7.86 -27.48
C GLU A 39 28.27 8.58 -26.39
N ASP A 40 29.10 7.83 -25.67
CA ASP A 40 30.03 8.37 -24.68
C ASP A 40 31.14 9.19 -25.36
N TRP A 41 31.68 8.66 -26.45
CA TRP A 41 32.70 9.35 -27.24
C TRP A 41 32.19 10.71 -27.75
N TYR A 42 31.00 10.75 -28.34
CA TYR A 42 30.43 11.95 -28.94
C TYR A 42 30.18 13.00 -27.85
N SER A 43 29.54 12.58 -26.76
CA SER A 43 29.22 13.43 -25.60
C SER A 43 30.47 14.04 -24.97
N ALA A 44 31.57 13.28 -24.85
CA ALA A 44 32.83 13.74 -24.30
C ALA A 44 33.50 14.85 -25.13
N ARG A 45 33.18 14.97 -26.44
CA ARG A 45 33.75 16.03 -27.30
C ARG A 45 33.16 17.41 -27.03
N GLY A 46 31.87 17.48 -26.69
CA GLY A 46 31.19 18.72 -26.31
C GLY A 46 31.12 19.84 -27.37
N SER A 47 31.69 19.62 -28.57
CA SER A 47 31.69 20.58 -29.68
C SER A 47 31.95 19.91 -31.02
N SER A 48 31.52 20.55 -32.11
CA SER A 48 31.72 20.06 -33.48
C SER A 48 33.19 20.03 -33.92
N TYR A 49 34.08 20.87 -33.36
CA TYR A 49 35.52 20.82 -33.67
C TYR A 49 36.18 19.58 -33.06
N ALA A 50 35.93 19.33 -31.78
CA ALA A 50 36.47 18.18 -31.08
C ALA A 50 35.99 16.84 -31.67
N VAL A 51 34.79 16.84 -32.28
CA VAL A 51 34.28 15.71 -33.09
C VAL A 51 35.12 15.51 -34.36
N VAL A 52 35.35 16.57 -35.14
CA VAL A 52 36.13 16.49 -36.38
C VAL A 52 37.60 16.14 -36.11
N GLU A 53 38.22 16.67 -35.06
CA GLU A 53 39.60 16.34 -34.68
C GLU A 53 39.76 14.89 -34.19
N GLY A 54 38.72 14.36 -33.54
CA GLY A 54 38.75 13.02 -33.00
C GLY A 54 38.36 11.93 -33.99
N ILE A 55 37.95 12.28 -35.22
CA ILE A 55 37.25 11.35 -36.11
C ILE A 55 38.13 10.19 -36.59
N ASP A 56 39.41 10.46 -36.88
CA ASP A 56 40.36 9.42 -37.31
C ASP A 56 40.54 8.37 -36.21
N ASN A 57 40.66 8.81 -34.95
CA ASN A 57 40.80 7.90 -33.82
C ASN A 57 39.51 7.10 -33.59
N LEU A 58 38.33 7.76 -33.60
CA LEU A 58 37.06 7.06 -33.50
C LEU A 58 36.96 5.97 -34.56
N TYR A 59 37.24 6.31 -35.82
CA TYR A 59 37.12 5.38 -36.93
C TYR A 59 38.07 4.19 -36.73
N ASN A 60 39.36 4.44 -36.50
CA ASN A 60 40.35 3.38 -36.32
C ASN A 60 40.03 2.48 -35.12
N ASP A 61 39.73 3.09 -33.96
CA ASP A 61 39.38 2.36 -32.73
C ASP A 61 38.12 1.50 -32.92
N SER A 62 37.20 1.92 -33.80
CA SER A 62 35.98 1.19 -34.14
C SER A 62 36.21 0.02 -35.10
N ILE A 63 37.06 0.22 -36.12
CA ILE A 63 37.22 -0.77 -37.21
C ILE A 63 38.27 -1.83 -36.91
N GLU A 64 39.31 -1.51 -36.14
CA GLU A 64 40.43 -2.41 -35.87
C GLU A 64 39.99 -3.71 -35.18
N PRO A 65 39.15 -3.68 -34.11
CA PRO A 65 38.69 -4.92 -33.49
C PRO A 65 37.92 -5.82 -34.46
N LEU A 66 37.11 -5.23 -35.33
CA LEU A 66 36.31 -5.96 -36.32
C LEU A 66 37.19 -6.59 -37.42
N ILE A 67 38.23 -5.90 -37.85
CA ILE A 67 39.24 -6.44 -38.78
C ILE A 67 39.97 -7.62 -38.15
N ASN A 68 40.40 -7.49 -36.89
CA ASN A 68 41.07 -8.56 -36.15
C ASN A 68 40.20 -9.81 -36.05
N ILE A 69 38.91 -9.65 -35.73
CA ILE A 69 37.93 -10.75 -35.78
C ILE A 69 37.90 -11.40 -37.17
N GLY A 70 37.87 -10.59 -38.24
CA GLY A 70 37.90 -11.08 -39.62
C GLY A 70 39.15 -11.91 -39.94
N ILE A 71 40.33 -11.44 -39.51
CA ILE A 71 41.61 -12.14 -39.66
C ILE A 71 41.62 -13.45 -38.89
N ASP A 72 41.13 -13.45 -37.64
CA ASP A 72 41.04 -14.67 -36.83
C ASP A 72 40.12 -15.72 -37.46
N ILE A 73 38.97 -15.29 -38.00
CA ILE A 73 38.05 -16.16 -38.73
C ILE A 73 38.76 -16.76 -39.96
N LEU A 74 39.49 -15.96 -40.73
CA LEU A 74 40.23 -16.42 -41.92
C LEU A 74 41.37 -17.40 -41.56
N ASN A 75 42.14 -17.09 -40.51
CA ASN A 75 43.21 -17.93 -39.98
C ASN A 75 42.69 -19.29 -39.53
N ALA A 76 41.52 -19.34 -38.88
CA ALA A 76 40.86 -20.57 -38.48
C ALA A 76 40.47 -21.47 -39.67
N GLN A 77 40.38 -20.90 -40.88
CA GLN A 77 40.12 -21.62 -42.14
C GLN A 77 41.39 -21.90 -42.94
N GLY A 78 42.57 -21.62 -42.38
CA GLY A 78 43.88 -21.88 -43.01
C GLY A 78 44.37 -20.77 -43.96
N VAL A 79 43.75 -19.59 -43.94
CA VAL A 79 44.17 -18.44 -44.75
C VAL A 79 45.15 -17.57 -43.95
N TYR A 80 46.45 -17.80 -44.11
CA TYR A 80 47.52 -17.07 -43.41
C TYR A 80 48.21 -16.00 -44.28
N SER A 81 47.75 -15.81 -45.53
CA SER A 81 48.35 -14.89 -46.49
C SER A 81 47.88 -13.44 -46.34
N LEU A 82 47.01 -13.15 -45.36
CA LEU A 82 46.46 -11.84 -45.07
C LEU A 82 46.80 -11.45 -43.64
N ASP A 83 47.33 -10.24 -43.49
CA ASP A 83 47.43 -9.48 -42.24
C ASP A 83 46.43 -8.31 -42.28
N ASP A 84 46.27 -7.58 -41.17
CA ASP A 84 45.28 -6.51 -41.02
C ASP A 84 45.39 -5.47 -42.15
N ASN A 85 46.63 -5.09 -42.50
CA ASN A 85 46.92 -4.11 -43.54
C ASN A 85 46.57 -4.62 -44.94
N SER A 86 46.96 -5.85 -45.28
CA SER A 86 46.66 -6.43 -46.60
C SER A 86 45.18 -6.78 -46.75
N PHE A 87 44.49 -7.19 -45.68
CA PHE A 87 43.04 -7.34 -45.66
C PHE A 87 42.34 -6.00 -45.89
N TYR A 88 42.67 -4.99 -45.10
CA TYR A 88 42.09 -3.65 -45.21
C TYR A 88 42.24 -3.09 -46.63
N ASN A 89 43.46 -3.14 -47.17
CA ASN A 89 43.74 -2.62 -48.51
C ASN A 89 43.00 -3.41 -49.63
N LYS A 90 42.87 -4.74 -49.49
CA LYS A 90 42.33 -5.62 -50.53
C LYS A 90 40.81 -5.79 -50.50
N TYR A 91 40.18 -5.65 -49.34
CA TYR A 91 38.73 -5.92 -49.19
C TYR A 91 37.94 -4.73 -48.68
N VAL A 92 38.56 -3.83 -47.91
CA VAL A 92 37.89 -2.65 -47.35
C VAL A 92 38.08 -1.44 -48.27
N VAL A 93 39.32 -1.11 -48.66
CA VAL A 93 39.61 0.03 -49.54
C VAL A 93 39.16 -0.22 -50.99
N THR A 94 39.39 -1.43 -51.52
CA THR A 94 39.12 -1.70 -52.95
C THR A 94 37.64 -1.87 -53.27
N SER A 95 36.79 -2.11 -52.26
CA SER A 95 35.34 -2.27 -52.43
C SER A 95 34.59 -0.93 -52.56
N ARG A 96 35.28 0.22 -52.41
CA ARG A 96 34.75 1.59 -52.59
C ARG A 96 33.60 2.01 -51.65
N SER A 97 33.25 1.24 -50.63
CA SER A 97 32.07 1.55 -49.78
C SER A 97 32.37 2.30 -48.47
N THR A 98 33.60 2.30 -47.95
CA THR A 98 33.82 2.54 -46.51
C THR A 98 34.27 3.93 -46.11
N VAL A 99 33.61 4.98 -46.57
CA VAL A 99 33.94 6.32 -46.07
C VAL A 99 32.71 7.15 -45.72
N HIS A 100 31.63 6.51 -45.30
CA HIS A 100 30.41 7.20 -44.87
C HIS A 100 30.74 8.15 -43.71
N THR A 101 31.55 7.70 -42.75
CA THR A 101 31.93 8.49 -41.55
C THR A 101 32.65 9.79 -41.93
N PHE A 102 33.64 9.71 -42.82
CA PHE A 102 34.38 10.93 -43.20
C PHE A 102 33.60 11.84 -44.14
N GLU A 103 32.64 11.33 -44.92
CA GLU A 103 31.71 12.18 -45.67
C GLU A 103 30.89 13.07 -44.72
N VAL A 104 30.34 12.46 -43.66
CA VAL A 104 29.61 13.20 -42.62
C VAL A 104 30.55 14.15 -41.86
N ALA A 105 31.75 13.71 -41.49
CA ALA A 105 32.72 14.56 -40.80
C ALA A 105 33.16 15.77 -41.64
N ASN A 106 33.33 15.59 -42.95
CA ASN A 106 33.62 16.68 -43.89
C ASN A 106 32.43 17.65 -44.01
N ALA A 107 31.20 17.14 -43.96
CA ALA A 107 30.02 18.00 -43.92
C ALA A 107 29.95 18.83 -42.63
N ILE A 108 30.25 18.24 -41.47
CA ILE A 108 30.37 18.96 -40.19
C ILE A 108 31.42 20.06 -40.32
N LYS A 109 32.63 19.70 -40.77
CA LYS A 109 33.74 20.64 -40.96
C LYS A 109 33.32 21.84 -41.81
N LYS A 110 32.70 21.60 -42.95
CA LYS A 110 32.24 22.67 -43.87
C LYS A 110 31.17 23.58 -43.25
N GLU A 111 30.20 23.03 -42.53
CA GLU A 111 29.16 23.85 -41.87
C GLU A 111 29.73 24.70 -40.74
N VAL A 112 30.66 24.13 -39.95
CA VAL A 112 31.37 24.86 -38.90
C VAL A 112 32.21 26.00 -39.47
N GLU A 113 33.00 25.72 -40.52
CA GLU A 113 33.77 26.74 -41.25
C GLU A 113 32.87 27.87 -41.77
N THR A 114 31.68 27.55 -42.26
CA THR A 114 30.72 28.55 -42.75
C THR A 114 30.21 29.45 -41.62
N VAL A 115 29.95 28.90 -40.43
CA VAL A 115 29.54 29.69 -39.26
C VAL A 115 30.68 30.60 -38.80
N ASP A 116 31.92 30.12 -38.82
CA ASP A 116 33.09 30.90 -38.43
C ASP A 116 33.35 32.06 -39.37
N ILE A 117 33.31 31.80 -40.68
CA ILE A 117 33.44 32.85 -41.70
C ILE A 117 32.38 33.93 -41.45
N ARG A 118 31.10 33.53 -41.26
CA ARG A 118 30.00 34.47 -40.99
C ARG A 118 30.22 35.30 -39.72
N GLN A 119 30.68 34.67 -38.64
CA GLN A 119 31.02 35.37 -37.39
C GLN A 119 32.16 36.38 -37.60
N GLU A 120 33.19 35.96 -38.34
CA GLU A 120 34.25 36.75 -38.98
C GLU A 120 33.71 38.08 -39.54
N GLU A 121 32.86 37.94 -40.56
CA GLU A 121 32.28 39.05 -41.30
C GLU A 121 31.56 40.03 -40.36
N GLU A 122 30.80 39.50 -39.40
CA GLU A 122 30.05 40.32 -38.44
C GLU A 122 30.97 41.09 -37.49
N GLU A 123 32.03 40.47 -36.99
CA GLU A 123 33.00 41.11 -36.08
C GLU A 123 33.82 42.18 -36.78
N MET A 124 34.34 41.89 -37.97
CA MET A 124 35.04 42.88 -38.79
C MET A 124 34.11 44.03 -39.17
N TYR A 125 32.85 43.76 -39.53
CA TYR A 125 31.86 44.80 -39.77
C TYR A 125 31.61 45.65 -38.51
N ARG A 126 31.49 45.02 -37.33
CA ARG A 126 31.33 45.73 -36.04
C ARG A 126 32.57 46.58 -35.72
N GLN A 127 33.77 46.07 -35.96
CA GLN A 127 35.04 46.77 -35.70
C GLN A 127 35.24 47.94 -36.66
N ALA A 128 35.05 47.72 -37.96
CA ALA A 128 35.06 48.78 -38.97
C ALA A 128 34.03 49.86 -38.64
N ARG A 129 32.83 49.50 -38.16
CA ARG A 129 31.84 50.46 -37.64
C ARG A 129 32.27 51.20 -36.37
N LYS A 130 33.14 50.63 -35.51
CA LYS A 130 33.67 51.29 -34.30
C LYS A 130 34.79 52.28 -34.66
N GLU A 131 35.76 51.84 -35.45
CA GLU A 131 36.91 52.64 -35.88
C GLU A 131 36.49 53.85 -36.73
N SER A 132 35.37 53.71 -37.42
CA SER A 132 34.79 54.76 -38.25
C SER A 132 33.90 55.75 -37.47
N ARG A 133 33.66 55.57 -36.14
CA ARG A 133 32.83 56.48 -35.31
C ARG A 133 33.40 57.91 -35.13
N GLY A 134 34.65 58.14 -35.51
CA GLY A 134 35.35 59.42 -35.30
C GLY A 134 35.74 60.19 -36.56
N ARG A 135 35.40 59.73 -37.77
CA ARG A 135 35.85 60.37 -39.03
C ARG A 135 34.67 60.73 -39.93
N VAL A 136 34.26 62.00 -39.91
CA VAL A 136 33.47 62.60 -41.00
C VAL A 136 34.43 63.03 -42.09
N VAL A 137 34.42 62.33 -43.22
CA VAL A 137 35.02 62.83 -44.46
C VAL A 137 33.94 62.74 -45.53
N GLY A 138 33.56 63.89 -46.07
CA GLY A 138 32.41 64.03 -46.97
C GLY A 138 32.66 63.47 -48.38
N GLY A 139 31.60 62.91 -49.00
CA GLY A 139 31.56 62.61 -50.43
C GLY A 139 30.68 61.43 -50.85
N GLY A 140 29.39 61.66 -51.09
CA GLY A 140 28.62 61.09 -52.22
C GLY A 140 28.17 59.62 -52.25
N PHE A 141 28.82 58.67 -51.57
CA PHE A 141 28.33 57.29 -51.45
C PHE A 141 28.17 56.96 -49.96
N GLY A 142 26.96 56.59 -49.54
CA GLY A 142 26.63 56.39 -48.13
C GLY A 142 27.67 55.55 -47.39
N PHE A 143 28.14 56.06 -46.25
CA PHE A 143 29.22 55.51 -45.42
C PHE A 143 29.12 53.99 -45.17
N GLY A 144 27.91 53.43 -45.11
CA GLY A 144 27.67 52.00 -44.94
C GLY A 144 28.01 51.12 -46.14
N GLY A 145 27.94 51.64 -47.38
CA GLY A 145 28.17 50.85 -48.60
C GLY A 145 29.65 50.61 -48.91
N ALA A 146 30.49 51.63 -48.74
CA ALA A 146 31.94 51.53 -48.96
C ALA A 146 32.65 50.70 -47.88
N ILE A 147 32.19 50.79 -46.62
CA ILE A 147 32.69 49.98 -45.50
C ILE A 147 32.36 48.49 -45.71
N LYS A 148 31.15 48.18 -46.22
CA LYS A 148 30.76 46.80 -46.54
C LYS A 148 31.60 46.20 -47.66
N GLY A 149 31.95 46.99 -48.69
CA GLY A 149 32.82 46.56 -49.79
C GLY A 149 34.28 46.32 -49.39
N MET A 150 34.85 47.17 -48.51
CA MET A 150 36.21 46.99 -47.99
C MET A 150 36.32 45.79 -47.04
N ALA A 151 35.31 45.58 -46.18
CA ALA A 151 35.23 44.39 -45.32
C ALA A 151 35.17 43.11 -46.16
N GLN A 152 34.34 43.08 -47.21
CA GLN A 152 34.14 41.89 -48.05
C GLN A 152 35.44 41.42 -48.78
N ALA A 153 36.32 42.34 -49.17
CA ALA A 153 37.60 42.01 -49.83
C ALA A 153 38.69 41.53 -48.86
N GLY A 154 38.76 42.06 -47.64
CA GLY A 154 39.67 41.56 -46.58
C GLY A 154 39.26 40.18 -46.05
N MET A 155 37.95 39.93 -46.04
CA MET A 155 37.30 38.72 -45.56
C MET A 155 37.50 37.50 -46.45
N MET A 156 37.58 37.66 -47.78
CA MET A 156 37.92 36.54 -48.68
C MET A 156 39.32 35.97 -48.41
N ASN A 157 40.29 36.81 -48.00
CA ASN A 157 41.64 36.36 -47.65
C ASN A 157 41.72 35.83 -46.20
N ALA A 158 40.90 36.37 -45.29
CA ALA A 158 40.81 35.91 -43.90
C ALA A 158 40.11 34.53 -43.79
N ALA A 159 39.04 34.30 -44.56
CA ALA A 159 38.23 33.07 -44.53
C ALA A 159 39.04 31.78 -44.66
N SER A 160 40.07 31.75 -45.53
CA SER A 160 40.95 30.57 -45.68
C SER A 160 41.88 30.34 -44.47
N GLY A 161 42.24 31.40 -43.75
CA GLY A 161 43.07 31.34 -42.54
C GLY A 161 42.27 31.04 -41.27
N ILE A 162 41.02 31.50 -41.19
CA ILE A 162 40.16 31.28 -40.01
C ILE A 162 39.81 29.81 -39.85
N ALA A 163 39.43 29.13 -40.94
CA ALA A 163 39.11 27.71 -40.93
C ALA A 163 40.23 26.88 -40.29
N HIS A 164 41.49 27.09 -40.69
CA HIS A 164 42.64 26.39 -40.10
C HIS A 164 42.99 26.83 -38.68
N SER A 165 42.70 28.08 -38.29
CA SER A 165 43.04 28.60 -36.96
C SER A 165 42.03 28.22 -35.88
N ALA A 166 40.75 28.03 -36.23
CA ALA A 166 39.69 27.67 -35.30
C ALA A 166 39.85 26.25 -34.74
N PHE A 167 40.31 25.28 -35.55
CA PHE A 167 40.66 23.93 -35.07
C PHE A 167 41.82 23.98 -34.04
N ASN A 168 42.84 24.81 -34.28
CA ASN A 168 44.02 24.87 -33.39
C ASN A 168 43.82 25.67 -32.08
N ALA A 169 42.66 26.31 -31.86
CA ALA A 169 42.45 27.33 -30.80
C ALA A 169 41.39 26.95 -29.75
N VAL A 170 41.29 25.68 -29.38
CA VAL A 170 40.40 25.23 -28.28
C VAL A 170 41.01 25.61 -26.93
N GLY A 171 40.78 26.86 -26.49
CA GLY A 171 41.30 27.34 -25.21
C GLY A 171 40.74 28.65 -24.65
N ASN A 172 40.06 29.49 -25.42
CA ASN A 172 39.41 30.69 -24.88
C ASN A 172 38.21 31.09 -25.74
N VAL A 173 36.99 30.75 -25.30
CA VAL A 173 35.75 31.14 -25.99
C VAL A 173 35.39 32.56 -25.62
N GLY A 174 35.37 33.45 -26.60
CA GLY A 174 34.87 34.81 -26.42
C GLY A 174 34.50 35.50 -27.71
N SER A 175 33.34 35.16 -28.29
CA SER A 175 32.44 36.14 -28.96
C SER A 175 31.18 35.50 -29.57
N GLY A 176 30.03 36.16 -29.39
CA GLY A 176 28.78 35.98 -30.16
C GLY A 176 27.77 34.92 -29.64
N ILE A 177 26.69 35.35 -28.98
CA ILE A 177 25.56 34.48 -28.55
C ILE A 177 24.95 33.70 -29.73
N ALA A 178 24.85 34.30 -30.92
CA ALA A 178 24.27 33.66 -32.11
C ALA A 178 25.15 32.54 -32.68
N ALA A 179 26.46 32.78 -32.85
CA ALA A 179 27.39 31.77 -33.36
C ALA A 179 27.57 30.59 -32.38
N SER A 180 27.53 30.85 -31.08
CA SER A 180 27.51 29.79 -30.05
C SER A 180 26.26 28.90 -30.14
N SER A 181 25.10 29.49 -30.45
CA SER A 181 23.85 28.74 -30.65
C SER A 181 23.89 27.92 -31.94
N ASP A 182 24.42 28.49 -33.03
CA ASP A 182 24.53 27.81 -34.33
C ASP A 182 25.51 26.63 -34.28
N ARG A 183 26.66 26.78 -33.59
CA ARG A 183 27.61 25.67 -33.35
C ARG A 183 27.00 24.55 -32.51
N THR A 184 26.25 24.91 -31.47
CA THR A 184 25.51 23.92 -30.64
C THR A 184 24.46 23.19 -31.48
N ALA A 185 23.80 23.88 -32.42
CA ALA A 185 22.84 23.28 -33.33
C ALA A 185 23.52 22.31 -34.31
N ILE A 186 24.68 22.64 -34.88
CA ILE A 186 25.46 21.73 -35.75
C ILE A 186 25.87 20.47 -34.97
N TYR A 187 26.42 20.63 -33.76
CA TYR A 187 26.80 19.50 -32.90
C TYR A 187 25.61 18.58 -32.57
N LYS A 188 24.41 19.12 -32.35
CA LYS A 188 23.21 18.28 -32.14
C LYS A 188 22.70 17.64 -33.43
N LYS A 189 22.73 18.38 -34.54
CA LYS A 189 22.23 17.95 -35.86
C LYS A 189 22.93 16.71 -36.38
N TYR A 190 24.26 16.62 -36.20
CA TYR A 190 25.07 15.59 -36.84
C TYR A 190 25.33 14.33 -36.01
N ARG A 191 24.83 14.26 -34.77
CA ARG A 191 25.00 13.07 -33.92
C ARG A 191 24.48 11.80 -34.59
N GLU A 192 23.18 11.76 -34.93
CA GLU A 192 22.58 10.57 -35.56
C GLU A 192 23.14 10.26 -36.95
N PRO A 193 23.32 11.24 -37.87
CA PRO A 193 23.97 10.98 -39.14
C PRO A 193 25.38 10.37 -39.02
N LEU A 194 26.18 10.86 -38.06
CA LEU A 194 27.54 10.35 -37.86
C LEU A 194 27.54 8.94 -37.28
N LYS A 195 26.65 8.66 -36.31
CA LYS A 195 26.46 7.31 -35.77
C LYS A 195 26.05 6.33 -36.87
N THR A 196 25.06 6.72 -37.67
CA THR A 196 24.54 5.90 -38.77
C THR A 196 25.66 5.57 -39.76
N ALA A 197 26.44 6.58 -40.16
CA ALA A 197 27.56 6.42 -41.08
C ALA A 197 28.67 5.50 -40.53
N LEU A 198 28.98 5.59 -39.23
CA LEU A 198 29.93 4.69 -38.58
C LEU A 198 29.42 3.25 -38.58
N MET A 199 28.14 3.03 -38.28
CA MET A 199 27.54 1.70 -38.31
C MET A 199 27.51 1.11 -39.73
N GLU A 200 27.24 1.95 -40.75
CA GLU A 200 27.33 1.54 -42.16
C GLU A 200 28.75 1.08 -42.54
N ASP A 201 29.78 1.84 -42.13
CA ASP A 201 31.18 1.47 -42.37
C ASP A 201 31.55 0.12 -41.70
N LEU A 202 31.05 -0.15 -40.48
CA LEU A 202 31.25 -1.44 -39.80
C LEU A 202 30.54 -2.60 -40.48
N ILE A 203 29.30 -2.39 -40.94
CA ILE A 203 28.55 -3.37 -41.73
C ILE A 203 29.29 -3.69 -43.04
N ASP A 204 29.90 -2.69 -43.67
CA ASP A 204 30.70 -2.89 -44.87
C ASP A 204 32.00 -3.64 -44.62
N ILE A 205 32.64 -3.45 -43.47
CA ILE A 205 33.79 -4.27 -43.07
C ILE A 205 33.34 -5.72 -42.84
N ARG A 206 32.19 -5.95 -42.20
CA ARG A 206 31.61 -7.30 -42.10
C ARG A 206 31.35 -7.92 -43.48
N ASN A 207 30.87 -7.11 -44.43
CA ASN A 207 30.70 -7.52 -45.83
C ASN A 207 32.06 -7.84 -46.49
N ALA A 208 33.11 -7.09 -46.17
CA ALA A 208 34.47 -7.34 -46.63
C ALA A 208 35.01 -8.68 -46.10
N ILE A 209 34.76 -9.01 -44.83
CA ILE A 209 35.09 -10.33 -44.23
C ILE A 209 34.37 -11.44 -45.00
N ARG A 210 33.08 -11.25 -45.31
CA ARG A 210 32.29 -12.21 -46.11
C ARG A 210 32.92 -12.45 -47.49
N ILE A 211 33.32 -11.39 -48.18
CA ILE A 211 33.96 -11.48 -49.50
C ILE A 211 35.32 -12.18 -49.41
N ALA A 212 36.10 -11.90 -48.36
CA ALA A 212 37.40 -12.54 -48.14
C ALA A 212 37.24 -14.04 -47.89
N LEU A 213 36.29 -14.45 -47.05
CA LEU A 213 35.97 -15.87 -46.81
C LEU A 213 35.64 -16.61 -48.10
N GLN A 214 34.85 -15.99 -48.98
CA GLN A 214 34.50 -16.58 -50.26
C GLN A 214 35.70 -16.70 -51.19
N LYS A 215 36.52 -15.64 -51.31
CA LYS A 215 37.62 -15.60 -52.28
C LYS A 215 38.85 -16.40 -51.85
N GLU A 216 39.15 -16.44 -50.56
CA GLU A 216 40.39 -17.03 -50.03
C GLU A 216 40.17 -18.45 -49.48
N ALA A 217 39.00 -18.73 -48.88
CA ALA A 217 38.70 -20.02 -48.27
C ALA A 217 37.61 -20.82 -49.02
N GLY A 218 36.97 -20.24 -50.05
CA GLY A 218 35.85 -20.87 -50.75
C GLY A 218 34.58 -21.00 -49.90
N ILE A 219 34.50 -20.28 -48.78
CA ILE A 219 33.38 -20.34 -47.83
C ILE A 219 32.33 -19.32 -48.24
N VAL A 220 31.16 -19.81 -48.65
CA VAL A 220 30.03 -18.96 -49.02
C VAL A 220 29.18 -18.69 -47.78
N CYS A 221 28.90 -17.42 -47.50
CA CYS A 221 27.90 -17.02 -46.51
C CYS A 221 26.66 -16.46 -47.23
N LYS A 222 25.49 -17.00 -46.93
CA LYS A 222 24.21 -16.54 -47.49
C LYS A 222 23.53 -15.60 -46.49
N TYR A 223 23.58 -14.30 -46.75
CA TYR A 223 22.84 -13.29 -45.98
C TYR A 223 21.41 -13.12 -46.49
N VAL A 224 20.52 -12.65 -45.60
CA VAL A 224 19.15 -12.30 -45.94
C VAL A 224 19.16 -10.99 -46.72
N THR A 225 18.76 -11.04 -47.98
CA THR A 225 18.68 -9.83 -48.82
C THR A 225 17.47 -8.96 -48.44
N ALA A 226 17.52 -7.67 -48.76
CA ALA A 226 16.37 -6.76 -48.57
C ALA A 226 15.10 -7.31 -49.24
N SER A 227 15.22 -7.88 -50.45
CA SER A 227 14.10 -8.50 -51.16
C SER A 227 13.55 -9.75 -50.47
N GLU A 228 14.39 -10.60 -49.87
CA GLU A 228 13.94 -11.77 -49.11
C GLU A 228 13.23 -11.31 -47.81
N SER A 229 13.77 -10.30 -47.13
CA SER A 229 13.16 -9.70 -45.94
C SER A 229 11.79 -9.08 -46.25
N ASP A 230 11.69 -8.30 -47.33
CA ASP A 230 10.43 -7.70 -47.78
C ASP A 230 9.40 -8.77 -48.17
N LYS A 231 9.84 -9.84 -48.86
CA LYS A 231 8.98 -10.95 -49.22
C LYS A 231 8.48 -11.69 -47.96
N ALA A 232 9.36 -12.00 -47.01
CA ALA A 232 8.99 -12.63 -45.74
C ALA A 232 7.96 -11.79 -44.99
N LYS A 233 8.20 -10.47 -44.90
CA LYS A 233 7.29 -9.51 -44.27
C LYS A 233 5.94 -9.43 -44.98
N ALA A 234 5.92 -9.48 -46.31
CA ALA A 234 4.69 -9.50 -47.09
C ALA A 234 3.86 -10.78 -46.85
N ILE A 235 4.53 -11.94 -46.79
CA ILE A 235 3.87 -13.21 -46.46
C ILE A 235 3.29 -13.15 -45.05
N TRP A 236 4.07 -12.75 -44.06
CA TRP A 236 3.62 -12.60 -42.68
C TRP A 236 2.43 -11.63 -42.55
N ASN A 237 2.46 -10.47 -43.23
CA ASN A 237 1.33 -9.54 -43.24
C ASN A 237 0.06 -10.17 -43.82
N ASN A 238 0.17 -10.91 -44.93
CA ASN A 238 -0.97 -11.60 -45.51
C ASN A 238 -1.47 -12.76 -44.64
N TYR A 239 -0.58 -13.45 -43.93
CA TYR A 239 -0.90 -14.49 -42.95
C TYR A 239 -1.77 -13.92 -41.82
N ARG A 240 -1.28 -12.87 -41.14
CA ARG A 240 -1.95 -12.20 -40.02
C ARG A 240 -3.29 -11.59 -40.42
N LEU A 241 -3.40 -11.06 -41.64
CA LEU A 241 -4.64 -10.50 -42.18
C LEU A 241 -5.62 -11.57 -42.71
N GLY A 242 -5.31 -12.87 -42.57
CA GLY A 242 -6.18 -13.96 -43.00
C GLY A 242 -6.37 -14.05 -44.52
N ARG A 243 -5.45 -13.51 -45.32
CA ARG A 243 -5.53 -13.47 -46.79
C ARG A 243 -4.98 -14.74 -47.46
N ILE A 244 -4.31 -15.59 -46.69
CA ILE A 244 -3.78 -16.88 -47.17
C ILE A 244 -4.83 -17.98 -46.93
N PRO A 245 -5.14 -18.82 -47.94
CA PRO A 245 -6.03 -19.97 -47.78
C PRO A 245 -5.58 -20.89 -46.64
N VAL A 246 -6.52 -21.46 -45.89
CA VAL A 246 -6.26 -22.21 -44.64
C VAL A 246 -5.27 -23.35 -44.87
N GLU A 247 -5.43 -24.09 -45.97
CA GLU A 247 -4.57 -25.19 -46.39
C GLU A 247 -3.14 -24.76 -46.78
N LYS A 248 -2.93 -23.47 -47.07
CA LYS A 248 -1.63 -22.88 -47.43
C LYS A 248 -0.98 -22.09 -46.30
N LYS A 249 -1.71 -21.78 -45.23
CA LYS A 249 -1.21 -20.95 -44.11
C LYS A 249 0.10 -21.47 -43.54
N LYS A 250 0.14 -22.75 -43.13
CA LYS A 250 1.32 -23.35 -42.49
C LYS A 250 2.54 -23.35 -43.42
N GLU A 251 2.34 -23.78 -44.67
CA GLU A 251 3.38 -23.81 -45.70
C GLU A 251 3.97 -22.41 -45.94
N GLN A 252 3.12 -21.40 -46.08
CA GLN A 252 3.54 -20.04 -46.38
C GLN A 252 4.24 -19.35 -45.21
N ILE A 253 3.77 -19.52 -43.97
CA ILE A 253 4.46 -18.91 -42.82
C ILE A 253 5.83 -19.55 -42.58
N ILE A 254 5.98 -20.84 -42.86
CA ILE A 254 7.29 -21.53 -42.85
C ILE A 254 8.17 -21.03 -44.00
N GLU A 255 7.62 -20.76 -45.20
CA GLU A 255 8.36 -20.11 -46.28
C GLU A 255 8.88 -18.73 -45.83
N ALA A 256 8.06 -17.93 -45.14
CA ALA A 256 8.47 -16.64 -44.59
C ALA A 256 9.62 -16.81 -43.57
N LEU A 257 9.55 -17.82 -42.70
CA LEU A 257 10.60 -18.14 -41.74
C LEU A 257 11.92 -18.51 -42.44
N MET A 258 11.87 -19.29 -43.52
CA MET A 258 13.08 -19.65 -44.28
C MET A 258 13.67 -18.47 -45.06
N LEU A 259 12.83 -17.52 -45.50
CA LEU A 259 13.28 -16.30 -46.17
C LEU A 259 13.96 -15.36 -45.18
N ASN A 260 13.46 -15.25 -43.95
CA ASN A 260 14.07 -14.43 -42.91
C ASN A 260 13.94 -15.08 -41.52
N PRO A 261 14.93 -15.88 -41.08
CA PRO A 261 14.91 -16.58 -39.81
C PRO A 261 15.26 -15.68 -38.59
N TYR A 262 15.46 -14.38 -38.81
CA TYR A 262 15.75 -13.39 -37.75
C TYR A 262 14.50 -12.58 -37.35
N ASN A 263 13.34 -12.82 -37.98
CA ASN A 263 12.12 -12.04 -37.72
C ASN A 263 11.25 -12.71 -36.65
N ILE A 264 11.20 -12.10 -35.46
CA ILE A 264 10.46 -12.62 -34.30
C ILE A 264 8.97 -12.82 -34.56
N ASN A 265 8.32 -11.89 -35.27
CA ASN A 265 6.88 -11.94 -35.53
C ASN A 265 6.44 -13.22 -36.28
N ILE A 266 7.35 -13.80 -37.06
CA ILE A 266 7.11 -15.05 -37.78
C ILE A 266 7.12 -16.22 -36.79
N TYR A 267 8.10 -16.28 -35.90
CA TYR A 267 8.15 -17.29 -34.85
C TYR A 267 6.91 -17.23 -33.95
N ASP A 268 6.51 -16.02 -33.54
CA ASP A 268 5.32 -15.82 -32.70
C ASP A 268 4.07 -16.37 -33.37
N SER A 269 3.85 -16.01 -34.64
CA SER A 269 2.68 -16.48 -35.39
C SER A 269 2.69 -18.00 -35.59
N ILE A 270 3.85 -18.63 -35.71
CA ILE A 270 3.96 -20.10 -35.78
C ILE A 270 3.62 -20.71 -34.43
N TRP A 271 4.18 -20.17 -33.34
CA TRP A 271 3.91 -20.66 -31.99
C TRP A 271 2.43 -20.52 -31.62
N GLU A 272 1.81 -19.35 -31.83
CA GLU A 272 0.41 -19.10 -31.48
C GLU A 272 -0.57 -20.05 -32.20
N ASP A 273 -0.36 -20.28 -33.50
CA ASP A 273 -1.30 -21.05 -34.32
C ASP A 273 -1.01 -22.56 -34.34
N TYR A 274 0.24 -22.97 -34.11
CA TYR A 274 0.67 -24.37 -34.28
C TYR A 274 1.40 -24.99 -33.08
N GLY A 275 1.75 -24.20 -32.06
CA GLY A 275 2.48 -24.65 -30.88
C GLY A 275 3.93 -25.06 -31.15
N ASP A 276 4.63 -25.42 -30.08
CA ASP A 276 6.03 -25.87 -30.10
C ASP A 276 6.28 -26.99 -29.07
N GLU A 277 5.53 -28.10 -29.19
CA GLU A 277 5.60 -29.23 -28.26
C GLU A 277 6.98 -29.93 -28.25
N ASN A 278 7.67 -29.98 -29.39
CA ASN A 278 8.99 -30.61 -29.52
C ASN A 278 10.15 -29.65 -29.18
N GLY A 279 9.86 -28.35 -28.97
CA GLY A 279 10.82 -27.31 -28.65
C GLY A 279 11.73 -26.91 -29.81
N GLU A 280 11.49 -27.39 -31.03
CA GLU A 280 12.37 -27.14 -32.19
C GLU A 280 12.23 -25.70 -32.70
N LEU A 281 11.06 -25.08 -32.56
CA LEU A 281 10.86 -23.67 -32.94
C LEU A 281 11.66 -22.75 -32.02
N ARG A 282 11.58 -22.95 -30.70
CA ARG A 282 12.39 -22.20 -29.72
C ARG A 282 13.88 -22.44 -29.90
N LYS A 283 14.33 -23.68 -30.13
CA LYS A 283 15.73 -23.97 -30.45
C LYS A 283 16.21 -23.22 -31.69
N MET A 284 15.40 -23.19 -32.75
CA MET A 284 15.72 -22.46 -33.97
C MET A 284 15.78 -20.94 -33.71
N ALA A 285 14.80 -20.39 -32.96
CA ALA A 285 14.80 -18.98 -32.56
C ALA A 285 16.09 -18.62 -31.80
N THR A 286 16.44 -19.39 -30.77
CA THR A 286 17.70 -19.22 -30.01
C THR A 286 18.92 -19.29 -30.91
N TYR A 287 18.97 -20.26 -31.83
CA TYR A 287 20.07 -20.40 -32.78
C TYR A 287 20.26 -19.13 -33.65
N PHE A 288 19.16 -18.49 -34.05
CA PHE A 288 19.20 -17.25 -34.82
C PHE A 288 19.25 -15.97 -33.96
N GLY A 289 19.36 -16.08 -32.63
CA GLY A 289 19.40 -14.91 -31.74
C GLY A 289 18.06 -14.22 -31.55
N VAL A 290 16.95 -14.92 -31.82
CA VAL A 290 15.58 -14.40 -31.69
C VAL A 290 15.04 -14.74 -30.29
N PRO A 291 14.64 -13.74 -29.47
CA PRO A 291 14.23 -13.94 -28.08
C PRO A 291 12.79 -14.47 -27.92
N LEU A 292 12.44 -15.55 -28.62
CA LEU A 292 11.08 -16.12 -28.62
C LEU A 292 10.63 -16.56 -27.21
N GLU A 293 11.53 -17.14 -26.40
CA GLU A 293 11.18 -17.61 -25.05
C GLU A 293 10.71 -16.45 -24.15
N GLN A 294 11.37 -15.29 -24.24
CA GLN A 294 10.98 -14.09 -23.51
C GLN A 294 9.59 -13.62 -23.96
N GLN A 295 9.35 -13.58 -25.27
CA GLN A 295 8.08 -13.12 -25.80
C GLN A 295 6.92 -14.08 -25.45
N ILE A 296 7.16 -15.39 -25.46
CA ILE A 296 6.20 -16.39 -24.98
C ILE A 296 5.84 -16.14 -23.51
N ALA A 297 6.83 -15.86 -22.65
CA ALA A 297 6.59 -15.55 -21.25
C ALA A 297 5.75 -14.27 -21.08
N GLU A 298 6.04 -13.21 -21.84
CA GLU A 298 5.29 -11.94 -21.80
C GLU A 298 3.83 -12.13 -22.25
N ILE A 299 3.60 -12.85 -23.36
CA ILE A 299 2.25 -13.14 -23.87
C ILE A 299 1.46 -14.02 -22.89
N ALA A 300 2.09 -15.06 -22.34
CA ALA A 300 1.47 -15.96 -21.38
C ALA A 300 1.07 -15.22 -20.10
N GLU A 301 1.95 -14.38 -19.57
CA GLU A 301 1.69 -13.55 -18.39
C GLU A 301 0.55 -12.57 -18.66
N GLN A 302 0.53 -11.92 -19.82
CA GLN A 302 -0.56 -11.03 -20.22
C GLN A 302 -1.90 -11.79 -20.31
N TYR A 303 -1.93 -12.95 -20.96
CA TYR A 303 -3.11 -13.80 -21.03
C TYR A 303 -3.62 -14.19 -19.63
N GLY A 304 -2.68 -14.53 -18.73
CA GLY A 304 -2.99 -14.84 -17.33
C GLY A 304 -3.65 -13.69 -16.60
N ASN A 305 -3.08 -12.49 -16.73
CA ASN A 305 -3.62 -11.26 -16.14
C ASN A 305 -5.02 -10.95 -16.68
N ASP A 306 -5.19 -10.96 -18.00
CA ASP A 306 -6.48 -10.66 -18.65
C ASP A 306 -7.57 -11.64 -18.22
N LEU A 307 -7.25 -12.94 -18.17
CA LEU A 307 -8.21 -13.97 -17.76
C LEU A 307 -8.56 -13.86 -16.28
N PHE A 308 -7.57 -13.60 -15.42
CA PHE A 308 -7.78 -13.42 -13.99
C PHE A 308 -8.64 -12.19 -13.72
N THR A 309 -8.35 -11.02 -14.30
CA THR A 309 -9.18 -9.82 -14.14
C THR A 309 -10.61 -10.05 -14.63
N LYS A 310 -10.77 -10.71 -15.79
CA LYS A 310 -12.10 -11.02 -16.34
C LYS A 310 -12.94 -11.91 -15.41
N ASN A 311 -12.34 -12.97 -14.85
CA ASN A 311 -13.08 -13.97 -14.08
C ASN A 311 -13.11 -13.67 -12.56
N CYS A 312 -12.10 -12.95 -12.06
CA CYS A 312 -11.86 -12.68 -10.64
C CYS A 312 -11.84 -11.17 -10.30
N GLY A 313 -12.36 -10.30 -11.18
CA GLY A 313 -12.39 -8.85 -10.96
C GLY A 313 -13.04 -8.41 -9.64
N LEU A 314 -14.05 -9.15 -9.15
CA LEU A 314 -14.64 -8.92 -7.83
C LEU A 314 -13.61 -9.02 -6.69
N TYR A 315 -12.66 -9.96 -6.79
CA TYR A 315 -11.56 -10.05 -5.84
C TYR A 315 -10.61 -8.86 -6.00
N GLU A 316 -10.28 -8.43 -7.22
CA GLU A 316 -9.37 -7.31 -7.47
C GLU A 316 -9.92 -5.95 -6.98
N GLU A 317 -11.24 -5.75 -7.06
CA GLU A 317 -11.90 -4.52 -6.64
C GLU A 317 -12.30 -4.50 -5.15
N ALA A 318 -12.44 -5.67 -4.52
CA ALA A 318 -12.93 -5.74 -3.15
C ALA A 318 -11.96 -5.14 -2.12
N PHE A 319 -12.53 -4.37 -1.19
CA PHE A 319 -11.83 -3.90 0.00
C PHE A 319 -11.51 -5.07 0.95
N ASN A 320 -12.51 -5.91 1.26
CA ASN A 320 -12.30 -7.15 2.02
C ASN A 320 -11.99 -8.31 1.08
N LYS A 321 -10.69 -8.48 0.78
CA LYS A 321 -10.18 -9.54 -0.12
C LYS A 321 -10.53 -10.95 0.35
N LYS A 322 -10.51 -11.21 1.65
CA LYS A 322 -10.81 -12.54 2.23
C LYS A 322 -12.24 -12.96 1.94
N VAL A 323 -13.20 -12.09 2.23
CA VAL A 323 -14.63 -12.35 1.96
C VAL A 323 -14.89 -12.50 0.47
N ALA A 324 -14.31 -11.62 -0.35
CA ALA A 324 -14.47 -11.69 -1.80
C ALA A 324 -13.90 -13.00 -2.38
N ALA A 325 -12.71 -13.41 -1.94
CA ALA A 325 -12.08 -14.66 -2.38
C ALA A 325 -12.97 -15.87 -2.12
N ILE A 326 -13.55 -15.99 -0.92
CA ILE A 326 -14.50 -17.07 -0.58
C ILE A 326 -15.73 -17.02 -1.49
N GLN A 327 -16.29 -15.83 -1.71
CA GLN A 327 -17.48 -15.65 -2.56
C GLN A 327 -17.25 -16.11 -4.00
N ILE A 328 -16.03 -15.94 -4.53
CA ILE A 328 -15.66 -16.29 -5.90
C ILE A 328 -14.80 -17.56 -6.01
N GLU A 329 -14.75 -18.41 -4.97
CA GLU A 329 -13.90 -19.62 -4.94
C GLU A 329 -14.07 -20.48 -6.20
N LYS A 330 -15.32 -20.63 -6.66
CA LYS A 330 -15.63 -21.40 -7.88
C LYS A 330 -15.00 -20.78 -9.13
N GLN A 331 -15.06 -19.46 -9.27
CA GLN A 331 -14.45 -18.75 -10.40
C GLN A 331 -12.93 -18.84 -10.36
N ILE A 332 -12.32 -18.76 -9.17
CA ILE A 332 -10.86 -18.95 -9.00
C ILE A 332 -10.45 -20.36 -9.46
N LYS A 333 -11.21 -21.42 -9.09
CA LYS A 333 -10.94 -22.80 -9.56
C LYS A 333 -11.04 -22.94 -11.08
N VAL A 334 -12.11 -22.40 -11.68
CA VAL A 334 -12.31 -22.44 -13.14
C VAL A 334 -11.17 -21.68 -13.84
N THR A 335 -10.78 -20.53 -13.32
CA THR A 335 -9.67 -19.73 -13.87
C THR A 335 -8.35 -20.49 -13.79
N LEU A 336 -8.04 -21.09 -12.64
CA LEU A 336 -6.84 -21.94 -12.49
C LEU A 336 -6.83 -23.08 -13.51
N ASP A 337 -7.94 -23.80 -13.66
CA ASP A 337 -8.05 -24.88 -14.63
C ASP A 337 -7.83 -24.37 -16.06
N GLU A 338 -8.43 -23.24 -16.44
CA GLU A 338 -8.26 -22.64 -17.77
C GLU A 338 -6.80 -22.22 -18.04
N LEU A 339 -6.12 -21.63 -17.05
CA LEU A 339 -4.72 -21.24 -17.15
C LEU A 339 -3.80 -22.46 -17.29
N VAL A 340 -3.99 -23.49 -16.47
CA VAL A 340 -3.21 -24.73 -16.55
C VAL A 340 -3.44 -25.43 -17.89
N GLN A 341 -4.68 -25.43 -18.40
CA GLN A 341 -4.97 -25.98 -19.72
C GLN A 341 -4.35 -25.14 -20.84
N TYR A 342 -4.29 -23.82 -20.70
CA TYR A 342 -3.56 -22.96 -21.64
C TYR A 342 -2.08 -23.32 -21.68
N CYS A 343 -1.40 -23.45 -20.53
CA CYS A 343 0.00 -23.86 -20.46
C CYS A 343 0.24 -25.21 -21.15
N LYS A 344 -0.64 -26.20 -20.91
CA LYS A 344 -0.57 -27.52 -21.58
C LYS A 344 -0.73 -27.42 -23.09
N ARG A 345 -1.72 -26.66 -23.57
CA ARG A 345 -1.97 -26.49 -25.01
C ARG A 345 -0.82 -25.79 -25.73
N GLN A 346 -0.15 -24.85 -25.06
CA GLN A 346 0.96 -24.08 -25.63
C GLN A 346 2.33 -24.69 -25.35
N ALA A 347 2.39 -25.81 -24.63
CA ALA A 347 3.62 -26.47 -24.21
C ALA A 347 4.61 -25.53 -23.49
N ILE A 348 4.10 -24.74 -22.55
CA ILE A 348 4.87 -23.78 -21.73
C ILE A 348 4.78 -24.14 -20.25
N SER A 349 5.72 -23.63 -19.45
CA SER A 349 5.70 -23.82 -17.99
C SER A 349 4.52 -23.08 -17.36
N GLU A 350 3.99 -23.61 -16.25
CA GLU A 350 3.04 -22.88 -15.39
C GLU A 350 3.69 -21.65 -14.75
N ASP A 351 5.03 -21.64 -14.59
CA ASP A 351 5.78 -20.52 -14.02
C ASP A 351 5.77 -19.27 -14.91
N ASN A 352 5.43 -19.42 -16.20
CA ASN A 352 5.27 -18.30 -17.12
C ASN A 352 4.00 -17.48 -16.83
N ILE A 353 3.11 -17.95 -15.94
CA ILE A 353 1.88 -17.27 -15.58
C ILE A 353 1.78 -17.12 -14.07
N SER A 354 2.13 -15.95 -13.56
CA SER A 354 2.12 -15.62 -12.12
C SER A 354 0.76 -15.86 -11.45
N LYS A 355 -0.33 -15.66 -12.22
CA LYS A 355 -1.71 -15.87 -11.77
C LYS A 355 -2.04 -17.32 -11.42
N ILE A 356 -1.31 -18.31 -11.94
CA ILE A 356 -1.47 -19.71 -11.53
C ILE A 356 -1.09 -19.88 -10.06
N ALA A 357 0.09 -19.38 -9.67
CA ALA A 357 0.54 -19.43 -8.29
C ALA A 357 -0.41 -18.63 -7.36
N GLN A 358 -0.86 -17.45 -7.82
CA GLN A 358 -1.83 -16.65 -7.07
C GLN A 358 -3.15 -17.40 -6.86
N CYS A 359 -3.73 -18.03 -7.89
CA CYS A 359 -4.95 -18.83 -7.75
C CYS A 359 -4.77 -19.99 -6.76
N LYS A 360 -3.65 -20.72 -6.83
CA LYS A 360 -3.35 -21.82 -5.89
C LYS A 360 -3.31 -21.31 -4.45
N GLN A 361 -2.56 -20.23 -4.20
CA GLN A 361 -2.47 -19.61 -2.88
C GLN A 361 -3.85 -19.16 -2.37
N LEU A 362 -4.65 -18.47 -3.19
CA LEU A 362 -5.98 -18.04 -2.79
C LEU A 362 -6.88 -19.21 -2.41
N LEU A 363 -6.81 -20.33 -3.12
CA LEU A 363 -7.59 -21.52 -2.81
C LEU A 363 -7.17 -22.18 -1.49
N GLU A 364 -5.88 -22.15 -1.16
CA GLU A 364 -5.36 -22.61 0.14
C GLU A 364 -5.84 -21.70 1.28
N GLU A 365 -5.75 -20.38 1.09
CA GLU A 365 -6.24 -19.39 2.06
C GLU A 365 -7.75 -19.51 2.30
N ILE A 366 -8.54 -19.65 1.22
CA ILE A 366 -9.98 -19.89 1.30
C ILE A 366 -10.27 -21.17 2.08
N ASP A 367 -9.53 -22.24 1.81
CA ASP A 367 -9.75 -23.53 2.48
C ASP A 367 -9.50 -23.43 3.99
N ILE A 368 -8.42 -22.74 4.41
CA ILE A 368 -8.12 -22.48 5.82
C ILE A 368 -9.25 -21.65 6.46
N GLU A 369 -9.67 -20.57 5.81
CA GLU A 369 -10.71 -19.68 6.34
C GLU A 369 -12.06 -20.40 6.47
N VAL A 370 -12.46 -21.17 5.46
CA VAL A 370 -13.70 -21.97 5.48
C VAL A 370 -13.63 -23.11 6.49
N ARG A 371 -12.45 -23.62 6.84
CA ARG A 371 -12.26 -24.60 7.92
C ARG A 371 -12.09 -23.99 9.30
N THR A 372 -12.02 -22.66 9.42
CA THR A 372 -11.81 -21.99 10.71
C THR A 372 -13.15 -21.54 11.32
N VAL A 373 -13.34 -21.88 12.59
CA VAL A 373 -14.52 -21.46 13.39
C VAL A 373 -14.02 -20.98 14.74
N LYS A 374 -14.33 -19.72 15.08
CA LYS A 374 -13.94 -19.10 16.37
C LYS A 374 -12.44 -19.24 16.68
N GLY A 375 -11.59 -19.07 15.66
CA GLY A 375 -10.13 -19.14 15.79
C GLY A 375 -9.53 -20.55 15.79
N VAL A 376 -10.35 -21.60 15.64
CA VAL A 376 -9.89 -22.99 15.55
C VAL A 376 -10.11 -23.51 14.14
N THR A 377 -9.05 -24.01 13.50
CA THR A 377 -9.10 -24.65 12.18
C THR A 377 -9.36 -26.14 12.32
N TYR A 378 -10.38 -26.66 11.64
CA TYR A 378 -10.79 -28.06 11.66
C TYR A 378 -10.24 -28.83 10.46
N ASP A 379 -10.18 -30.17 10.56
CA ASP A 379 -9.60 -31.01 9.51
C ASP A 379 -10.39 -30.98 8.19
N THR A 380 -11.71 -30.82 8.26
CA THR A 380 -12.59 -30.82 7.08
C THR A 380 -13.56 -29.65 7.08
N ARG A 381 -13.95 -29.20 5.88
CA ARG A 381 -14.98 -28.14 5.71
C ARG A 381 -16.33 -28.58 6.30
N GLU A 382 -16.67 -29.85 6.15
CA GLU A 382 -17.91 -30.43 6.72
C GLU A 382 -17.90 -30.36 8.25
N MET A 383 -16.78 -30.71 8.89
CA MET A 383 -16.64 -30.60 10.34
C MET A 383 -16.79 -29.15 10.80
N ALA A 384 -16.06 -28.22 10.17
CA ALA A 384 -16.16 -26.79 10.49
C ALA A 384 -17.61 -26.28 10.36
N GLU A 385 -18.33 -26.67 9.30
CA GLU A 385 -19.72 -26.29 9.09
C GLU A 385 -20.65 -26.86 10.18
N ASN A 386 -20.46 -28.10 10.58
CA ASN A 386 -21.24 -28.70 11.66
C ASN A 386 -20.95 -28.03 13.02
N VAL A 387 -19.69 -27.66 13.29
CA VAL A 387 -19.34 -26.88 14.48
C VAL A 387 -19.96 -25.48 14.45
N ARG A 388 -20.02 -24.81 13.29
CA ARG A 388 -20.75 -23.51 13.16
C ARG A 388 -22.23 -23.66 13.51
N LYS A 389 -22.85 -24.75 13.08
CA LYS A 389 -24.25 -25.07 13.44
C LYS A 389 -24.40 -25.31 14.94
N ASP A 390 -23.44 -25.97 15.57
CA ASP A 390 -23.47 -26.18 17.03
C ASP A 390 -23.33 -24.88 17.82
N PHE A 391 -22.41 -23.99 17.42
CA PHE A 391 -22.35 -22.63 17.99
C PHE A 391 -23.67 -21.88 17.79
N THR A 392 -24.25 -21.97 16.59
CA THR A 392 -25.56 -21.35 16.29
C THR A 392 -26.64 -21.91 17.23
N ALA A 393 -26.72 -23.23 17.38
CA ALA A 393 -27.66 -23.88 18.28
C ALA A 393 -27.44 -23.45 19.75
N PHE A 394 -26.19 -23.37 20.21
CA PHE A 394 -25.86 -22.87 21.55
C PHE A 394 -26.36 -21.44 21.78
N TYR A 395 -26.05 -20.51 20.86
CA TYR A 395 -26.45 -19.12 21.00
C TYR A 395 -27.96 -18.91 20.87
N SER A 396 -28.63 -19.65 19.97
CA SER A 396 -30.10 -19.65 19.88
C SER A 396 -30.74 -20.21 21.15
N ALA A 397 -30.17 -21.26 21.75
CA ALA A 397 -30.65 -21.85 22.98
C ALA A 397 -30.49 -20.93 24.20
N LEU A 398 -29.41 -20.14 24.24
CA LEU A 398 -29.11 -19.15 25.29
C LEU A 398 -29.93 -17.86 25.15
N GLN A 399 -30.46 -17.56 23.96
CA GLN A 399 -31.16 -16.30 23.69
C GLN A 399 -32.32 -16.07 24.66
N GLY A 400 -32.32 -14.91 25.31
CA GLY A 400 -33.38 -14.49 26.25
C GLY A 400 -33.35 -15.18 27.62
N LYS A 401 -32.34 -16.02 27.90
CA LYS A 401 -32.17 -16.69 29.20
C LYS A 401 -31.07 -16.05 30.03
N ASP A 402 -31.22 -16.13 31.35
CA ASP A 402 -30.16 -15.75 32.26
C ASP A 402 -29.15 -16.90 32.39
N ILE A 403 -27.89 -16.65 32.01
CA ILE A 403 -26.82 -17.65 32.05
C ILE A 403 -26.43 -18.03 33.48
N PHE A 404 -26.81 -17.22 34.48
CA PHE A 404 -26.53 -17.47 35.89
C PHE A 404 -27.52 -18.45 36.54
N GLU A 405 -28.63 -18.76 35.86
CA GLU A 405 -29.62 -19.73 36.32
C GLU A 405 -29.16 -21.16 36.06
N LYS A 406 -29.36 -22.04 37.05
CA LYS A 406 -28.98 -23.46 36.95
C LYS A 406 -29.75 -24.17 35.85
N GLU A 407 -31.03 -23.80 35.72
CA GLU A 407 -31.96 -24.32 34.72
C GLU A 407 -31.50 -24.00 33.29
N THR A 408 -30.86 -22.84 33.07
CA THR A 408 -30.28 -22.47 31.79
C THR A 408 -29.11 -23.38 31.42
N TYR A 409 -28.22 -23.67 32.37
CA TYR A 409 -27.10 -24.59 32.13
C TYR A 409 -27.60 -26.01 31.81
N GLU A 410 -28.54 -26.53 32.59
CA GLU A 410 -29.17 -27.85 32.37
C GLU A 410 -29.84 -27.92 30.99
N TYR A 411 -30.53 -26.85 30.57
CA TYR A 411 -31.11 -26.76 29.25
C TYR A 411 -30.06 -26.76 28.13
N LEU A 412 -28.99 -25.96 28.25
CA LEU A 412 -27.94 -25.88 27.25
C LEU A 412 -27.21 -27.22 27.06
N ILE A 413 -26.94 -27.96 28.15
CA ILE A 413 -26.38 -29.32 28.07
C ILE A 413 -27.30 -30.28 27.33
N SER A 414 -28.62 -30.11 27.44
CA SER A 414 -29.60 -30.99 26.82
C SER A 414 -29.80 -30.76 25.32
N VAL A 415 -29.23 -29.68 24.76
CA VAL A 415 -29.31 -29.38 23.32
C VAL A 415 -28.57 -30.46 22.52
N ASP A 416 -29.19 -30.94 21.45
CA ASP A 416 -28.59 -31.93 20.56
C ASP A 416 -27.57 -31.29 19.61
N TYR A 417 -26.32 -31.18 20.08
CA TYR A 417 -25.19 -30.71 19.27
C TYR A 417 -24.71 -31.81 18.32
N ILE A 418 -24.45 -31.46 17.06
CA ILE A 418 -24.07 -32.37 15.97
C ILE A 418 -22.71 -33.02 16.23
N THR A 419 -21.71 -32.24 16.66
CA THR A 419 -20.30 -32.67 16.70
C THR A 419 -19.84 -33.09 18.08
N LYS A 420 -18.86 -34.01 18.15
CA LYS A 420 -18.23 -34.41 19.42
C LYS A 420 -17.23 -33.35 19.88
N GLU A 421 -16.62 -32.67 18.93
CA GLU A 421 -15.67 -31.58 19.05
C GLU A 421 -16.31 -30.44 19.84
N PHE A 422 -17.49 -29.96 19.41
CA PHE A 422 -18.23 -28.93 20.15
C PHE A 422 -18.61 -29.41 21.56
N ARG A 423 -19.15 -30.62 21.70
CA ARG A 423 -19.52 -31.19 23.01
C ARG A 423 -18.32 -31.25 23.96
N SER A 424 -17.13 -31.54 23.45
CA SER A 424 -15.89 -31.60 24.25
C SER A 424 -15.45 -30.23 24.76
N ILE A 425 -15.80 -29.15 24.06
CA ILE A 425 -15.46 -27.77 24.46
C ILE A 425 -16.64 -27.03 25.08
N PHE A 426 -17.81 -27.68 25.25
CA PHE A 426 -19.04 -27.05 25.73
C PHE A 426 -18.83 -26.30 27.05
N GLU A 427 -18.18 -26.92 28.04
CA GLU A 427 -17.94 -26.29 29.35
C GLU A 427 -17.05 -25.04 29.22
N SER A 428 -16.05 -25.08 28.32
CA SER A 428 -15.20 -23.92 28.03
C SER A 428 -15.96 -22.79 27.33
N VAL A 429 -16.85 -23.13 26.39
CA VAL A 429 -17.71 -22.16 25.69
C VAL A 429 -18.69 -21.53 26.68
N PHE A 430 -19.36 -22.33 27.50
CA PHE A 430 -20.26 -21.86 28.55
C PHE A 430 -19.51 -20.97 29.55
N GLY A 431 -18.35 -21.41 30.06
CA GLY A 431 -17.54 -20.64 31.00
C GLY A 431 -17.07 -19.30 30.43
N THR A 432 -16.68 -19.27 29.15
CA THR A 432 -16.35 -18.03 28.44
C THR A 432 -17.54 -17.08 28.39
N GLU A 433 -18.71 -17.56 27.93
CA GLU A 433 -19.92 -16.73 27.85
C GLU A 433 -20.43 -16.30 29.22
N TYR A 434 -20.30 -17.14 30.26
CA TYR A 434 -20.59 -16.79 31.64
C TYR A 434 -19.71 -15.62 32.11
N GLY A 435 -18.41 -15.69 31.83
CA GLY A 435 -17.45 -14.61 32.13
C GLY A 435 -17.75 -13.32 31.36
N LEU A 436 -18.03 -13.43 30.05
CA LEU A 436 -18.39 -12.28 29.20
C LEU A 436 -19.68 -11.59 29.65
N ARG A 437 -20.60 -12.33 30.27
CA ARG A 437 -21.89 -11.82 30.79
C ARG A 437 -21.84 -11.37 32.25
N THR A 438 -20.71 -11.57 32.94
CA THR A 438 -20.51 -11.13 34.33
C THR A 438 -20.30 -9.61 34.36
N PRO A 439 -21.21 -8.81 34.94
CA PRO A 439 -21.14 -7.35 34.87
C PRO A 439 -19.86 -6.75 35.47
N GLU A 440 -19.34 -7.35 36.53
CA GLU A 440 -18.12 -6.94 37.24
C GLU A 440 -16.83 -7.16 36.43
N LYS A 441 -16.91 -7.90 35.32
CA LYS A 441 -15.78 -8.19 34.43
C LYS A 441 -15.78 -7.37 33.14
N ILE A 442 -16.72 -6.43 32.96
CA ILE A 442 -16.90 -5.79 31.65
C ILE A 442 -15.63 -5.08 31.16
N TYR A 443 -14.88 -4.37 32.02
CA TYR A 443 -13.63 -3.73 31.60
C TYR A 443 -12.51 -4.72 31.28
N GLU A 444 -12.37 -5.80 32.06
CA GLU A 444 -11.41 -6.88 31.80
C GLU A 444 -11.69 -7.54 30.44
N ASN A 445 -12.97 -7.79 30.15
CA ASN A 445 -13.41 -8.38 28.88
C ASN A 445 -13.14 -7.44 27.69
N ILE A 446 -13.42 -6.13 27.83
CA ILE A 446 -13.15 -5.13 26.79
C ILE A 446 -11.63 -5.02 26.52
N ASP A 447 -10.81 -4.93 27.57
CA ASP A 447 -9.34 -4.90 27.46
C ASP A 447 -8.81 -6.16 26.76
N PHE A 448 -9.31 -7.34 27.15
CA PHE A 448 -8.95 -8.60 26.51
C PHE A 448 -9.29 -8.61 25.02
N ILE A 449 -10.52 -8.24 24.64
CA ILE A 449 -10.96 -8.22 23.23
C ILE A 449 -10.12 -7.25 22.40
N ILE A 450 -9.82 -6.06 22.91
CA ILE A 450 -8.98 -5.09 22.21
C ILE A 450 -7.57 -5.65 21.98
N ARG A 451 -6.96 -6.27 23.01
CA ARG A 451 -5.61 -6.86 22.92
C ARG A 451 -5.54 -8.09 22.02
N GLN A 452 -6.62 -8.83 21.87
CA GLN A 452 -6.69 -9.96 20.95
C GLN A 452 -6.90 -9.51 19.50
N SER A 453 -7.53 -8.35 19.29
CA SER A 453 -7.94 -7.91 17.95
C SER A 453 -6.96 -6.93 17.31
N LEU A 454 -6.20 -6.17 18.10
CA LEU A 454 -5.33 -5.10 17.62
C LEU A 454 -3.89 -5.30 18.10
N THR A 455 -2.94 -4.82 17.30
CA THR A 455 -1.52 -4.86 17.66
C THR A 455 -1.20 -3.90 18.81
N ASP A 456 -0.13 -4.22 19.54
CA ASP A 456 0.38 -3.37 20.61
C ASP A 456 0.72 -1.94 20.14
N GLU A 457 1.16 -1.78 18.89
CA GLU A 457 1.48 -0.49 18.27
C GLU A 457 0.24 0.38 18.12
N ILE A 458 -0.86 -0.20 17.61
CA ILE A 458 -2.15 0.49 17.48
C ILE A 458 -2.66 0.92 18.86
N ILE A 459 -2.63 0.01 19.84
CA ILE A 459 -3.10 0.27 21.21
C ILE A 459 -2.29 1.40 21.86
N LYS A 460 -0.96 1.42 21.65
CA LYS A 460 -0.07 2.49 22.16
C LYS A 460 -0.19 3.80 21.40
N GLY A 461 -0.96 3.85 20.30
CA GLY A 461 -1.21 5.06 19.50
C GLY A 461 -1.98 6.17 20.22
N GLY A 462 -2.42 5.97 21.47
CA GLY A 462 -2.97 7.02 22.35
C GLY A 462 -4.39 7.48 22.01
N TRP A 463 -5.08 6.71 21.16
CA TRP A 463 -6.42 7.01 20.67
C TRP A 463 -7.47 5.99 21.08
N ILE A 464 -7.05 4.93 21.76
CA ILE A 464 -7.94 3.96 22.39
C ILE A 464 -7.82 4.19 23.89
N ASP A 465 -8.95 4.41 24.55
CA ASP A 465 -9.00 4.58 26.00
C ASP A 465 -10.07 3.67 26.60
N ILE A 466 -9.67 2.89 27.60
CA ILE A 466 -10.54 2.16 28.50
C ILE A 466 -10.26 2.71 29.90
N PRO A 467 -11.25 3.30 30.59
CA PRO A 467 -11.07 3.83 31.94
C PRO A 467 -10.30 2.85 32.84
N ASP A 468 -9.20 3.32 33.46
CA ASP A 468 -8.32 2.56 34.37
C ASP A 468 -7.61 1.32 33.79
N HIS A 469 -7.70 1.05 32.47
CA HIS A 469 -7.09 -0.13 31.82
C HIS A 469 -6.18 0.21 30.63
N ILE A 470 -6.66 1.00 29.66
CA ILE A 470 -5.90 1.39 28.45
C ILE A 470 -5.95 2.91 28.30
N GLY A 471 -4.83 3.51 27.91
CA GLY A 471 -4.77 4.94 27.60
C GLY A 471 -4.82 5.82 28.85
N SER A 472 -5.32 7.04 28.68
CA SER A 472 -5.38 8.07 29.73
C SER A 472 -6.72 8.79 29.70
N PHE A 473 -7.82 8.03 29.84
CA PHE A 473 -9.20 8.53 29.79
C PHE A 473 -9.44 9.76 30.69
N SER A 474 -8.89 9.75 31.91
CA SER A 474 -9.03 10.84 32.90
C SER A 474 -8.62 12.22 32.37
N SER A 475 -7.63 12.27 31.46
CA SER A 475 -7.17 13.52 30.84
C SER A 475 -8.17 14.10 29.82
N LYS A 476 -9.09 13.26 29.32
CA LYS A 476 -10.06 13.58 28.26
C LYS A 476 -11.50 13.65 28.78
N GLU A 477 -11.76 13.07 29.95
CA GLU A 477 -13.08 12.88 30.56
C GLU A 477 -13.93 14.17 30.54
N ALA A 478 -13.40 15.30 31.03
CA ALA A 478 -14.12 16.57 31.04
C ALA A 478 -14.50 17.06 29.62
N MET A 479 -13.64 16.82 28.63
CA MET A 479 -13.94 17.14 27.24
C MET A 479 -15.06 16.24 26.72
N ILE A 480 -14.99 14.92 26.96
CA ILE A 480 -16.00 13.94 26.53
C ILE A 480 -17.38 14.29 27.07
N TYR A 481 -17.50 14.52 28.39
CA TYR A 481 -18.76 14.95 29.00
C TYR A 481 -19.28 16.26 28.39
N SER A 482 -18.39 17.22 28.10
CA SER A 482 -18.79 18.51 27.48
C SER A 482 -19.36 18.37 26.06
N VAL A 483 -18.95 17.35 25.30
CA VAL A 483 -19.33 17.19 23.89
C VAL A 483 -20.51 16.24 23.73
N THR A 484 -20.50 15.14 24.50
CA THR A 484 -21.49 14.07 24.35
C THR A 484 -22.73 14.29 25.20
N GLY A 485 -22.64 15.08 26.28
CA GLY A 485 -23.75 15.25 27.23
C GLY A 485 -24.19 13.91 27.85
N THR A 486 -23.25 12.97 28.03
CA THR A 486 -23.50 11.68 28.69
C THR A 486 -24.17 11.87 30.05
N LEU A 487 -25.17 11.03 30.34
CA LEU A 487 -25.89 11.10 31.61
C LEU A 487 -24.95 10.68 32.75
N THR A 488 -25.16 11.23 33.94
CA THR A 488 -24.36 10.85 35.12
C THR A 488 -24.41 9.34 35.41
N GLU A 489 -25.51 8.67 35.07
CA GLU A 489 -25.69 7.22 35.31
C GLU A 489 -25.26 6.33 34.13
N GLU A 490 -24.68 6.90 33.07
CA GLU A 490 -24.19 6.19 31.89
C GLU A 490 -22.70 5.87 32.08
N LEU A 491 -22.36 4.58 32.16
CA LEU A 491 -20.97 4.17 32.34
C LEU A 491 -20.24 4.18 30.99
N ILE A 492 -19.13 4.91 30.91
CA ILE A 492 -18.26 4.92 29.72
C ILE A 492 -17.42 3.64 29.73
N LEU A 493 -17.46 2.89 28.63
CA LEU A 493 -16.83 1.58 28.51
C LEU A 493 -15.57 1.62 27.66
N ALA A 494 -15.63 2.27 26.50
CA ALA A 494 -14.48 2.43 25.61
C ALA A 494 -14.60 3.73 24.80
N LEU A 495 -13.46 4.36 24.55
CA LEU A 495 -13.31 5.56 23.74
C LEU A 495 -12.31 5.31 22.62
N PHE A 496 -12.68 5.72 21.41
CA PHE A 496 -11.84 5.69 20.21
C PHE A 496 -11.77 7.09 19.59
N ASP A 497 -10.68 7.80 19.82
CA ASP A 497 -10.46 9.18 19.41
C ASP A 497 -10.00 9.31 17.96
N ARG A 498 -10.62 10.25 17.23
CA ARG A 498 -10.07 10.75 15.95
C ARG A 498 -8.90 11.71 16.16
N SER A 499 -8.95 12.48 17.25
CA SER A 499 -7.90 13.42 17.65
C SER A 499 -7.66 13.28 19.14
N SER A 500 -6.40 13.15 19.55
CA SER A 500 -5.89 12.75 20.88
C SER A 500 -6.37 13.56 22.11
N LYS A 501 -7.32 14.48 21.95
CA LYS A 501 -7.85 15.37 23.00
C LYS A 501 -9.33 15.15 23.30
N GLY A 502 -9.94 14.01 22.91
CA GLY A 502 -11.35 13.75 23.23
C GLY A 502 -12.35 14.66 22.51
N LYS A 503 -11.97 15.28 21.38
CA LYS A 503 -12.85 16.25 20.68
C LYS A 503 -13.80 15.61 19.69
N SER A 504 -13.45 14.44 19.16
CA SER A 504 -14.25 13.68 18.23
C SER A 504 -13.80 12.23 18.22
N GLY A 505 -14.73 11.31 18.00
CA GLY A 505 -14.48 9.89 18.17
C GLY A 505 -15.73 9.04 18.18
N ILE A 506 -15.52 7.78 18.52
CA ILE A 506 -16.56 6.82 18.90
C ILE A 506 -16.49 6.65 20.42
N LEU A 507 -17.64 6.68 21.07
CA LEU A 507 -17.78 6.39 22.49
C LEU A 507 -18.77 5.23 22.66
N ILE A 508 -18.32 4.15 23.28
CA ILE A 508 -19.16 3.03 23.70
C ILE A 508 -19.43 3.19 25.19
N THR A 509 -20.71 3.12 25.55
CA THR A 509 -21.16 3.20 26.93
C THR A 509 -22.06 2.01 27.27
N SER A 510 -22.49 1.93 28.53
CA SER A 510 -23.47 0.93 28.94
C SER A 510 -24.85 1.08 28.28
N ARG A 511 -25.12 2.17 27.55
CA ARG A 511 -26.45 2.42 26.94
C ARG A 511 -26.39 2.77 25.46
N PHE A 512 -25.36 3.47 25.03
CA PHE A 512 -25.28 4.04 23.68
C PHE A 512 -23.92 3.78 23.02
N LEU A 513 -23.96 3.60 21.70
CA LEU A 513 -22.87 3.88 20.79
C LEU A 513 -23.01 5.32 20.29
N ARG A 514 -21.97 6.14 20.44
CA ARG A 514 -22.00 7.55 20.07
C ARG A 514 -20.91 7.87 19.07
N ILE A 515 -21.26 8.51 17.95
CA ILE A 515 -20.30 9.20 17.09
C ILE A 515 -20.41 10.68 17.40
N TYR A 516 -19.32 11.31 17.86
CA TYR A 516 -19.37 12.69 18.33
C TYR A 516 -18.24 13.55 17.75
N ALA A 517 -18.48 14.85 17.67
CA ALA A 517 -17.50 15.84 17.26
C ALA A 517 -17.81 17.26 17.77
N LYS A 518 -16.78 17.94 18.30
CA LYS A 518 -16.85 19.32 18.83
C LYS A 518 -16.43 20.36 17.78
N GLY A 519 -17.32 21.23 17.33
CA GLY A 519 -16.99 22.43 16.54
C GLY A 519 -17.92 22.71 15.34
N LEU A 520 -17.64 23.79 14.60
CA LEU A 520 -18.47 24.31 13.48
C LEU A 520 -18.63 23.35 12.29
N PHE A 521 -17.74 22.35 12.18
CA PHE A 521 -17.77 21.32 11.13
C PHE A 521 -18.59 20.08 11.50
N SER A 522 -19.34 20.10 12.60
CA SER A 522 -20.30 19.04 12.98
C SER A 522 -21.49 18.87 12.00
N LYS A 523 -21.40 19.51 10.83
CA LYS A 523 -22.38 19.54 9.73
C LYS A 523 -21.67 19.45 8.36
N GLY A 524 -20.49 18.82 8.27
CA GLY A 524 -19.76 18.65 7.01
C GLY A 524 -19.85 17.22 6.47
N ILE A 525 -20.24 17.08 5.19
CA ILE A 525 -20.20 15.90 4.26
C ILE A 525 -20.77 14.56 4.78
N PHE A 526 -20.48 14.11 5.99
CA PHE A 526 -21.00 12.89 6.61
C PHE A 526 -22.19 13.21 7.53
N SER A 527 -23.36 12.64 7.27
CA SER A 527 -24.62 12.86 7.99
C SER A 527 -24.69 12.23 9.40
N GLY A 528 -23.54 11.90 10.02
CA GLY A 528 -23.43 10.97 11.14
C GLY A 528 -22.91 11.52 12.49
N GLU A 529 -22.60 12.81 12.60
CA GLU A 529 -21.92 13.36 13.80
C GLU A 529 -22.87 13.84 14.91
N ASN A 530 -22.45 13.65 16.17
CA ASN A 530 -23.22 13.93 17.39
C ASN A 530 -24.52 13.12 17.50
N LEU A 531 -24.46 11.86 17.06
CA LEU A 531 -25.55 10.92 17.14
C LEU A 531 -25.27 9.89 18.24
N ALA A 532 -26.34 9.50 18.94
CA ALA A 532 -26.32 8.50 20.00
C ALA A 532 -27.34 7.41 19.65
N TYR A 533 -26.85 6.19 19.51
CA TYR A 533 -27.65 5.04 19.14
C TYR A 533 -27.76 4.09 20.33
N PRO A 534 -28.98 3.73 20.76
CA PRO A 534 -29.14 2.69 21.77
C PRO A 534 -28.37 1.45 21.34
N ILE A 535 -27.53 0.92 22.23
CA ILE A 535 -26.61 -0.16 21.88
C ILE A 535 -27.34 -1.43 21.41
N GLU A 536 -28.59 -1.59 21.85
CA GLU A 536 -29.51 -2.65 21.45
C GLU A 536 -29.89 -2.58 19.97
N GLN A 537 -30.03 -1.36 19.43
CA GLN A 537 -30.46 -1.09 18.05
C GLN A 537 -29.31 -1.16 17.05
N VAL A 538 -28.05 -1.15 17.51
CA VAL A 538 -26.90 -1.30 16.61
C VAL A 538 -26.83 -2.76 16.15
N GLU A 539 -26.97 -2.98 14.85
CA GLU A 539 -26.95 -4.31 14.24
C GLU A 539 -25.53 -4.76 13.90
N LYS A 540 -24.80 -3.92 13.16
CA LYS A 540 -23.44 -4.20 12.69
C LYS A 540 -22.71 -2.91 12.32
N ILE A 541 -21.39 -2.93 12.43
CA ILE A 541 -20.47 -1.95 11.84
C ILE A 541 -19.66 -2.64 10.74
N GLU A 542 -19.48 -2.00 9.61
CA GLU A 542 -18.71 -2.51 8.46
C GLU A 542 -17.71 -1.47 7.95
N CYS A 543 -16.52 -1.89 7.58
CA CYS A 543 -15.56 -1.05 6.85
C CYS A 543 -15.73 -1.36 5.35
N GLN A 544 -16.21 -0.38 4.60
CA GLN A 544 -16.56 -0.55 3.18
C GLN A 544 -15.44 -0.05 2.25
N GLU A 545 -14.74 1.00 2.67
CA GLU A 545 -13.62 1.60 1.95
C GLU A 545 -12.61 2.13 2.97
N ASN A 546 -11.46 2.60 2.49
CA ASN A 546 -10.40 3.14 3.33
C ASN A 546 -10.92 4.30 4.21
N ASP A 547 -10.88 4.08 5.53
CA ASP A 547 -11.39 4.99 6.57
C ASP A 547 -12.89 5.33 6.44
N ILE A 548 -13.68 4.51 5.75
CA ILE A 548 -15.14 4.65 5.64
C ILE A 548 -15.83 3.46 6.31
N TYR A 549 -16.52 3.77 7.40
CA TYR A 549 -17.24 2.81 8.23
C TYR A 549 -18.74 3.09 8.19
N VAL A 550 -19.55 2.04 8.14
CA VAL A 550 -21.01 2.11 8.08
C VAL A 550 -21.61 1.38 9.26
N ILE A 551 -22.51 2.04 9.98
CA ILE A 551 -23.28 1.47 11.09
C ILE A 551 -24.69 1.17 10.59
N SER A 552 -25.08 -0.10 10.64
CA SER A 552 -26.44 -0.55 10.43
C SER A 552 -27.22 -0.51 11.75
N ILE A 553 -28.39 0.11 11.72
CA ILE A 553 -29.22 0.37 12.89
C ILE A 553 -30.63 -0.12 12.58
N GLN A 554 -31.21 -0.86 13.52
CA GLN A 554 -32.54 -1.45 13.38
C GLN A 554 -33.59 -0.38 13.02
N GLU A 555 -34.33 -0.61 11.94
CA GLU A 555 -35.41 0.25 11.43
C GLU A 555 -34.98 1.69 11.09
N GLN A 556 -33.68 1.93 10.88
CA GLN A 556 -33.12 3.24 10.53
C GLN A 556 -32.21 3.15 9.31
N SER A 557 -31.96 4.29 8.64
CA SER A 557 -30.98 4.33 7.56
C SER A 557 -29.56 4.13 8.10
N PRO A 558 -28.68 3.40 7.39
CA PRO A 558 -27.30 3.24 7.79
C PRO A 558 -26.57 4.58 7.92
N VAL A 559 -25.61 4.64 8.83
CA VAL A 559 -24.86 5.85 9.15
C VAL A 559 -23.39 5.66 8.82
N THR A 560 -22.88 6.51 7.94
CA THR A 560 -21.47 6.49 7.55
C THR A 560 -20.64 7.43 8.42
N PHE A 561 -19.45 6.99 8.81
CA PHE A 561 -18.47 7.80 9.53
C PHE A 561 -17.03 7.45 9.11
N SER A 562 -16.10 8.33 9.45
CA SER A 562 -14.66 8.16 9.24
C SER A 562 -13.93 8.31 10.57
N MET A 563 -12.82 7.59 10.76
CA MET A 563 -11.94 7.74 11.93
C MET A 563 -10.81 8.74 11.69
N LYS A 564 -10.58 9.14 10.42
CA LYS A 564 -9.47 9.99 9.97
C LYS A 564 -8.12 9.38 10.33
N ARG A 565 -8.04 8.05 10.25
CA ARG A 565 -6.84 7.24 10.54
C ARG A 565 -6.27 6.72 9.24
N THR A 566 -5.36 7.50 8.64
CA THR A 566 -4.70 7.13 7.39
C THR A 566 -3.51 6.20 7.59
N ASP A 567 -3.16 5.92 8.84
CA ASP A 567 -2.03 5.09 9.28
C ASP A 567 -2.37 3.59 9.38
N LEU A 568 -3.66 3.23 9.35
CA LEU A 568 -4.09 1.83 9.45
C LEU A 568 -4.15 1.15 8.08
N THR A 569 -3.59 -0.04 7.99
CA THR A 569 -3.75 -0.94 6.84
C THR A 569 -5.19 -1.42 6.71
N VAL A 570 -5.55 -1.98 5.55
CA VAL A 570 -6.89 -2.54 5.30
C VAL A 570 -7.24 -3.62 6.32
N ASP A 571 -6.32 -4.54 6.60
CA ASP A 571 -6.53 -5.62 7.57
C ASP A 571 -6.72 -5.08 9.00
N GLU A 572 -5.98 -4.03 9.38
CA GLU A 572 -6.15 -3.39 10.70
C GLU A 572 -7.49 -2.65 10.82
N GLN A 573 -8.00 -2.05 9.73
CA GLN A 573 -9.32 -1.42 9.72
C GLN A 573 -10.46 -2.45 9.79
N LEU A 574 -10.30 -3.60 9.13
CA LEU A 574 -11.21 -4.73 9.24
C LEU A 574 -11.19 -5.31 10.66
N ALA A 575 -10.00 -5.53 11.23
CA ALA A 575 -9.84 -6.00 12.61
C ALA A 575 -10.41 -5.01 13.64
N PHE A 576 -10.22 -3.71 13.44
CA PHE A 576 -10.85 -2.67 14.25
C PHE A 576 -12.38 -2.74 14.19
N THR A 577 -12.94 -3.00 13.01
CA THR A 577 -14.39 -3.13 12.81
C THR A 577 -14.95 -4.38 13.50
N ASP A 578 -14.29 -5.52 13.35
CA ASP A 578 -14.67 -6.77 14.01
C ASP A 578 -14.60 -6.63 15.53
N MET A 579 -13.56 -5.97 16.03
CA MET A 579 -13.40 -5.62 17.45
C MET A 579 -14.57 -4.76 17.96
N LEU A 580 -14.95 -3.68 17.25
CA LEU A 580 -16.07 -2.84 17.65
C LEU A 580 -17.39 -3.62 17.72
N ASN A 581 -17.65 -4.49 16.73
CA ASN A 581 -18.83 -5.36 16.74
C ASN A 581 -18.83 -6.29 17.96
N GLU A 582 -17.68 -6.85 18.31
CA GLU A 582 -17.55 -7.74 19.47
C GLU A 582 -17.75 -6.99 20.79
N LEU A 583 -17.20 -5.77 20.93
CA LEU A 583 -17.46 -4.91 22.09
C LEU A 583 -18.94 -4.58 22.24
N ILE A 584 -19.63 -4.27 21.14
CA ILE A 584 -21.08 -4.02 21.15
C ILE A 584 -21.82 -5.30 21.56
N ARG A 585 -21.42 -6.46 21.02
CA ARG A 585 -22.03 -7.76 21.33
C ARG A 585 -21.98 -8.08 22.82
N ILE A 586 -20.82 -7.96 23.46
CA ILE A 586 -20.71 -8.30 24.90
C ILE A 586 -21.55 -7.36 25.76
N VAL A 587 -21.67 -6.08 25.40
CA VAL A 587 -22.51 -5.13 26.13
C VAL A 587 -23.99 -5.44 25.92
N LYS A 588 -24.40 -5.81 24.70
CA LYS A 588 -25.77 -6.26 24.39
C LYS A 588 -26.14 -7.56 25.09
N ASN A 589 -25.17 -8.44 25.34
CA ASN A 589 -25.39 -9.75 25.97
C ASN A 589 -25.58 -9.69 27.48
N LEU A 590 -25.27 -8.55 28.13
CA LEU A 590 -25.63 -8.33 29.53
C LEU A 590 -27.15 -8.23 29.69
N ALA A 591 -27.69 -8.83 30.74
CA ALA A 591 -29.09 -8.63 31.12
C ALA A 591 -29.37 -7.13 31.29
N THR A 592 -30.54 -6.66 30.81
CA THR A 592 -30.89 -5.24 30.80
C THR A 592 -30.73 -4.60 32.18
N GLU A 593 -31.18 -5.27 33.24
CA GLU A 593 -31.02 -4.77 34.61
C GLU A 593 -29.55 -4.62 35.03
N SER A 594 -28.73 -5.64 34.74
CA SER A 594 -27.31 -5.63 35.08
C SER A 594 -26.57 -4.53 34.33
N ARG A 595 -26.87 -4.36 33.05
CA ARG A 595 -26.31 -3.29 32.22
C ARG A 595 -26.66 -1.89 32.74
N LEU A 596 -27.90 -1.67 33.19
CA LEU A 596 -28.33 -0.41 33.79
C LEU A 596 -27.69 -0.16 35.17
N LYS A 597 -27.31 -1.22 35.89
CA LYS A 597 -26.63 -1.15 37.20
C LYS A 597 -25.12 -0.97 37.10
N LEU A 598 -24.50 -1.16 35.92
CA LEU A 598 -23.04 -1.06 35.71
C LEU A 598 -22.41 0.19 36.33
N PHE A 599 -23.05 1.36 36.17
CA PHE A 599 -22.53 2.60 36.76
C PHE A 599 -22.38 2.50 38.28
N ARG A 600 -23.38 1.94 38.97
CA ARG A 600 -23.30 1.71 40.42
C ARG A 600 -22.31 0.61 40.77
N ILE A 601 -22.21 -0.45 39.95
CA ILE A 601 -21.21 -1.52 40.15
C ILE A 601 -19.80 -0.94 40.22
N TYR A 602 -19.44 -0.03 39.31
CA TYR A 602 -18.09 0.52 39.27
C TYR A 602 -17.87 1.83 40.05
N LYS A 603 -18.92 2.60 40.34
CA LYS A 603 -18.80 3.90 41.04
C LYS A 603 -19.34 3.90 42.47
N HIS A 604 -19.80 2.76 42.99
CA HIS A 604 -20.18 2.68 44.39
C HIS A 604 -19.00 2.91 45.32
N THR A 605 -19.30 3.49 46.48
CA THR A 605 -18.32 3.64 47.56
C THR A 605 -18.63 2.73 48.73
N LYS A 606 -19.89 2.30 48.86
CA LYS A 606 -20.38 1.51 50.00
C LYS A 606 -21.53 0.60 49.57
N ILE A 607 -21.69 -0.51 50.28
CA ILE A 607 -22.81 -1.45 50.09
C ILE A 607 -23.78 -1.29 51.25
N CYS A 608 -25.05 -1.09 50.94
CA CYS A 608 -26.11 -1.01 51.95
C CYS A 608 -26.40 -2.40 52.55
N ARG A 609 -26.95 -2.45 53.77
CA ARG A 609 -27.40 -3.69 54.41
C ARG A 609 -28.40 -4.51 53.57
N CYS A 610 -29.11 -3.86 52.65
CA CYS A 610 -30.04 -4.52 51.73
C CYS A 610 -29.39 -4.96 50.40
N GLY A 611 -28.06 -4.87 50.27
CA GLY A 611 -27.32 -5.19 49.05
C GLY A 611 -27.22 -4.04 48.03
N MET A 612 -27.91 -2.91 48.25
CA MET A 612 -27.86 -1.78 47.29
C MET A 612 -26.48 -1.11 47.28
N LEU A 613 -25.92 -0.93 46.08
CA LEU A 613 -24.67 -0.22 45.84
C LEU A 613 -24.88 1.30 45.88
N LEU A 614 -24.27 1.96 46.87
CA LEU A 614 -24.44 3.39 47.16
C LEU A 614 -23.32 4.22 46.55
N LEU A 615 -23.70 5.28 45.84
CA LEU A 615 -22.79 6.30 45.31
C LEU A 615 -22.29 7.24 46.42
N ALA A 616 -21.24 8.01 46.15
CA ALA A 616 -20.54 8.83 47.16
C ALA A 616 -21.45 9.87 47.85
N ASP A 617 -22.44 10.41 47.13
CA ASP A 617 -23.39 11.43 47.59
C ASP A 617 -24.67 10.84 48.23
N GLU A 618 -24.88 9.52 48.12
CA GLU A 618 -26.08 8.84 48.63
C GLU A 618 -25.99 8.52 50.12
N LYS A 619 -26.44 9.46 50.96
CA LYS A 619 -26.57 9.22 52.42
C LYS A 619 -27.76 8.35 52.82
N ILE A 620 -28.74 8.21 51.92
CA ILE A 620 -29.96 7.42 52.13
C ILE A 620 -30.03 6.41 51.00
N CYS A 621 -30.18 5.14 51.35
CA CYS A 621 -30.28 4.06 50.36
C CYS A 621 -31.54 4.26 49.49
N PRO A 622 -31.41 4.28 48.15
CA PRO A 622 -32.57 4.42 47.27
C PRO A 622 -33.51 3.21 47.31
N SER A 623 -33.02 2.03 47.71
CA SER A 623 -33.82 0.81 47.84
C SER A 623 -34.51 0.72 49.21
N CYS A 624 -33.78 0.43 50.29
CA CYS A 624 -34.38 0.20 51.61
C CYS A 624 -34.60 1.45 52.46
N LYS A 625 -34.26 2.65 51.94
CA LYS A 625 -34.35 3.95 52.62
C LYS A 625 -33.52 4.09 53.90
N CYS A 626 -32.70 3.09 54.28
CA CYS A 626 -31.80 3.21 55.43
C CYS A 626 -30.77 4.33 55.22
N MET A 627 -30.44 5.06 56.28
CA MET A 627 -29.47 6.15 56.27
C MET A 627 -28.11 5.63 56.73
N ILE A 628 -27.04 6.00 56.02
CA ILE A 628 -25.67 5.73 56.46
C ILE A 628 -25.10 6.92 57.24
N LYS A 629 -24.47 6.62 58.38
CA LYS A 629 -23.79 7.61 59.21
C LYS A 629 -22.33 7.78 58.83
N ASP A 630 -21.74 8.88 59.31
CA ASP A 630 -20.32 9.20 59.10
C ASP A 630 -19.39 8.09 59.66
N ASN A 631 -19.85 7.37 60.69
CA ASN A 631 -19.14 6.20 61.26
C ASN A 631 -19.41 4.88 60.51
N GLY A 632 -20.02 4.92 59.32
CA GLY A 632 -20.30 3.75 58.48
C GLY A 632 -21.52 2.92 58.88
N LYS A 633 -22.15 3.17 60.04
CA LYS A 633 -23.33 2.38 60.48
C LYS A 633 -24.60 2.77 59.73
N PHE A 634 -25.36 1.77 59.29
CA PHE A 634 -26.70 1.92 58.73
C PHE A 634 -27.75 2.02 59.83
N VAL A 635 -28.67 2.96 59.70
CA VAL A 635 -29.79 3.17 60.64
C VAL A 635 -31.11 3.31 59.90
N GLU A 636 -32.18 2.89 60.55
CA GLU A 636 -33.54 3.03 60.01
C GLU A 636 -33.99 4.48 59.97
N THR A 637 -34.85 4.77 59.01
CA THR A 637 -35.38 6.12 58.78
C THR A 637 -36.89 6.14 58.86
N GLN A 638 -37.43 7.25 59.36
CA GLN A 638 -38.83 7.63 59.24
C GLN A 638 -38.94 8.89 58.36
N ILE A 639 -40.11 9.13 57.77
CA ILE A 639 -40.38 10.34 56.98
C ILE A 639 -40.83 11.46 57.92
N CYS A 640 -40.21 12.63 57.81
CA CYS A 640 -40.68 13.81 58.53
C CYS A 640 -42.02 14.28 57.95
N PRO A 641 -43.11 14.35 58.72
CA PRO A 641 -44.43 14.69 58.19
C PRO A 641 -44.54 16.16 57.74
N LYS A 642 -43.60 17.03 58.13
CA LYS A 642 -43.60 18.45 57.73
C LYS A 642 -42.87 18.71 56.40
N CYS A 643 -41.75 18.03 56.15
CA CYS A 643 -40.90 18.34 55.00
C CYS A 643 -40.56 17.12 54.12
N ASN A 644 -41.19 15.97 54.38
CA ASN A 644 -41.03 14.70 53.67
C ASN A 644 -39.59 14.19 53.54
N ASN A 645 -38.64 14.73 54.30
CA ASN A 645 -37.27 14.24 54.32
C ASN A 645 -37.13 13.03 55.25
N TYR A 646 -36.28 12.08 54.87
CA TYR A 646 -35.91 10.95 55.71
C TYR A 646 -35.04 11.39 56.89
N VAL A 647 -35.40 10.92 58.07
CA VAL A 647 -34.74 11.20 59.34
C VAL A 647 -34.56 9.91 60.12
N GLN A 648 -33.47 9.78 60.85
CA GLN A 648 -33.22 8.58 61.66
C GLN A 648 -34.36 8.34 62.65
N VAL A 649 -34.83 7.09 62.74
CA VAL A 649 -35.80 6.64 63.77
C VAL A 649 -35.28 6.95 65.17
N GLY A 650 -36.16 7.45 66.05
CA GLY A 650 -35.84 7.82 67.44
C GLY A 650 -35.23 9.21 67.63
N LYS A 651 -35.14 10.05 66.59
CA LYS A 651 -34.76 11.46 66.73
C LYS A 651 -35.95 12.29 67.23
N LYS A 652 -35.72 13.16 68.21
CA LYS A 652 -36.75 14.10 68.73
C LYS A 652 -37.09 15.23 67.75
N PHE A 653 -36.18 15.57 66.83
CA PHE A 653 -36.35 16.66 65.88
C PHE A 653 -35.83 16.26 64.50
N CYS A 654 -36.51 16.74 63.45
CA CYS A 654 -36.08 16.60 62.07
C CYS A 654 -34.78 17.38 61.84
N SER A 655 -33.73 16.71 61.37
CA SER A 655 -32.43 17.32 61.08
C SER A 655 -32.45 18.30 59.90
N VAL A 656 -33.51 18.31 59.10
CA VAL A 656 -33.66 19.19 57.93
C VAL A 656 -34.48 20.44 58.26
N CYS A 657 -35.71 20.29 58.76
CA CYS A 657 -36.62 21.42 58.98
C CYS A 657 -36.87 21.78 60.45
N GLY A 658 -36.32 21.02 61.40
CA GLY A 658 -36.47 21.26 62.84
C GLY A 658 -37.82 20.85 63.44
N TYR A 659 -38.73 20.24 62.65
CA TYR A 659 -40.01 19.72 63.15
C TYR A 659 -39.81 18.71 64.27
N GLN A 660 -40.59 18.81 65.35
CA GLN A 660 -40.54 17.87 66.46
C GLN A 660 -41.23 16.56 66.04
N LEU A 661 -40.51 15.45 66.13
CA LEU A 661 -41.02 14.13 65.77
C LEU A 661 -41.58 13.48 67.04
N ASP A 662 -42.80 12.97 66.98
CA ASP A 662 -43.44 12.31 68.12
C ASP A 662 -42.72 10.98 68.39
N GLY A 663 -41.90 10.96 69.44
CA GLY A 663 -41.16 9.78 69.85
C GLY A 663 -42.07 8.78 70.54
N ASN A 664 -42.73 7.91 69.79
CA ASN A 664 -43.28 6.66 70.31
C ASN A 664 -42.64 5.47 69.59
N GLY A 665 -41.90 4.68 70.36
CA GLY A 665 -41.26 3.43 69.95
C GLY A 665 -40.72 2.74 71.19
N ASP A 666 -41.52 1.81 71.71
CA ASP A 666 -41.39 1.11 72.98
C ASP A 666 -40.04 0.41 73.20
N SER A 667 -39.60 0.43 74.45
CA SER A 667 -38.44 -0.29 74.95
C SER A 667 -38.91 -1.59 75.62
N GLN A 668 -39.07 -2.69 74.87
CA GLN A 668 -39.06 -4.05 75.44
C GLN A 668 -38.54 -5.07 74.42
N ASN A 669 -37.27 -5.47 74.58
CA ASN A 669 -36.75 -6.85 74.53
C ASN A 669 -35.23 -6.84 74.26
N MET A 670 -34.45 -6.87 75.34
CA MET A 670 -33.11 -7.45 75.34
C MET A 670 -33.26 -8.87 75.88
N SER A 671 -33.00 -9.86 75.04
CA SER A 671 -32.66 -11.21 75.47
C SER A 671 -31.13 -11.35 75.50
N GLU A 672 -30.66 -11.89 76.61
CA GLU A 672 -29.28 -12.21 77.00
C GLU A 672 -28.47 -12.93 75.92
N VAL A 673 -27.18 -12.59 75.77
CA VAL A 673 -26.08 -13.57 75.61
C VAL A 673 -24.80 -12.97 76.21
N GLU A 674 -24.05 -13.85 76.86
CA GLU A 674 -22.95 -13.71 77.82
C GLU A 674 -21.68 -13.00 77.32
N GLU A 675 -21.02 -12.32 78.27
CA GLU A 675 -19.62 -11.85 78.17
C GLU A 675 -18.64 -12.98 78.43
N VAL A 676 -17.67 -13.17 77.53
CA VAL A 676 -16.39 -13.81 77.84
C VAL A 676 -15.32 -12.72 77.90
N LYS A 677 -14.68 -12.61 79.06
CA LYS A 677 -13.56 -11.71 79.35
C LYS A 677 -12.25 -12.19 78.74
N SER A 678 -11.42 -11.26 78.29
CA SER A 678 -9.97 -11.32 78.50
C SER A 678 -9.35 -9.92 78.47
N ASN A 679 -8.56 -9.64 79.50
CA ASN A 679 -7.84 -8.40 79.81
C ASN A 679 -6.53 -8.25 79.02
N ALA A 680 -5.93 -7.06 79.22
CA ALA A 680 -4.51 -6.69 79.13
C ALA A 680 -4.00 -6.32 77.72
N ASP A 681 -3.17 -5.29 77.52
CA ASP A 681 -2.60 -4.24 78.39
C ASP A 681 -2.12 -3.09 77.47
N GLU A 682 -1.78 -2.00 78.13
CA GLU A 682 -1.30 -0.68 77.70
C GLU A 682 -0.10 -0.68 76.73
N GLU A 683 0.03 0.38 75.92
CA GLU A 683 1.26 1.18 75.88
C GLU A 683 1.00 2.57 75.25
N GLU A 684 1.44 3.61 75.96
CA GLU A 684 1.43 5.02 75.60
C GLU A 684 2.45 5.36 74.50
N PHE A 685 2.19 6.40 73.69
CA PHE A 685 3.13 7.52 73.59
C PHE A 685 2.48 8.78 72.97
N SER A 686 2.93 9.92 73.51
CA SER A 686 2.67 11.33 73.23
C SER A 686 2.97 11.77 71.78
N GLU A 687 2.61 12.94 71.23
CA GLU A 687 2.61 14.29 71.81
C GLU A 687 1.90 15.32 70.89
N LYS A 688 1.31 16.32 71.56
CA LYS A 688 0.72 17.63 71.19
C LYS A 688 0.94 18.24 69.79
N SER A 689 -0.14 18.86 69.29
CA SER A 689 -0.15 20.28 68.89
C SER A 689 -1.55 20.87 69.07
N GLY A 690 -1.64 21.97 69.82
CA GLY A 690 -2.91 22.55 70.28
C GLY A 690 -3.64 23.40 69.24
N GLU A 691 -4.97 23.34 69.29
CA GLU A 691 -5.89 24.40 68.87
C GLU A 691 -7.05 24.44 69.88
N THR A 692 -7.26 25.60 70.49
CA THR A 692 -8.39 25.84 71.40
C THR A 692 -9.72 25.80 70.63
N VAL A 693 -10.50 24.73 70.78
CA VAL A 693 -11.86 24.62 70.26
C VAL A 693 -12.83 25.31 71.23
N LYS A 694 -13.47 26.42 70.81
CA LYS A 694 -14.59 27.01 71.55
C LYS A 694 -15.79 26.05 71.53
N GLU A 695 -16.25 25.63 72.70
CA GLU A 695 -17.49 24.85 72.83
C GLU A 695 -18.71 25.73 72.53
N LEU A 696 -19.53 25.33 71.56
CA LEU A 696 -20.74 26.04 71.18
C LEU A 696 -21.88 25.65 72.13
N VAL A 697 -22.62 26.61 72.71
CA VAL A 697 -23.69 26.32 73.69
C VAL A 697 -25.05 26.79 73.16
N CYS A 698 -26.09 25.97 73.32
CA CYS A 698 -27.43 26.33 72.83
C CYS A 698 -27.99 27.53 73.59
N PRO A 699 -28.41 28.62 72.91
CA PRO A 699 -28.89 29.83 73.59
C PRO A 699 -30.22 29.64 74.33
N LYS A 700 -30.98 28.58 74.04
CA LYS A 700 -32.26 28.30 74.69
C LYS A 700 -32.14 27.36 75.89
N CYS A 701 -31.42 26.26 75.76
CA CYS A 701 -31.37 25.22 76.81
C CYS A 701 -29.98 24.99 77.40
N HIS A 702 -29.02 25.85 77.05
CA HIS A 702 -27.68 25.93 77.61
C HIS A 702 -26.88 24.63 77.52
N THR A 703 -27.31 23.70 76.65
CA THR A 703 -26.62 22.43 76.43
C THR A 703 -25.52 22.64 75.41
N ILE A 704 -24.35 22.06 75.68
CA ILE A 704 -23.21 22.07 74.76
C ILE A 704 -23.63 21.38 73.45
N VAL A 705 -23.45 22.09 72.35
CA VAL A 705 -23.76 21.66 70.99
C VAL A 705 -22.45 21.32 70.31
N LYS A 706 -22.32 20.06 69.86
CA LYS A 706 -21.16 19.63 69.06
C LYS A 706 -21.01 20.52 67.81
N THR A 707 -19.78 20.93 67.53
CA THR A 707 -19.41 21.79 66.41
C THR A 707 -19.99 21.27 65.08
N GLY A 708 -20.62 22.15 64.30
CA GLY A 708 -21.24 21.83 63.00
C GLY A 708 -22.74 21.45 63.03
N LYS A 709 -23.42 21.44 64.18
CA LYS A 709 -24.88 21.18 64.25
C LYS A 709 -25.71 22.46 64.07
N LYS A 710 -26.64 22.44 63.10
CA LYS A 710 -27.58 23.55 62.82
C LYS A 710 -28.71 23.72 63.85
N PHE A 711 -28.94 22.72 64.71
CA PHE A 711 -30.00 22.73 65.72
C PHE A 711 -29.52 22.05 67.01
N CYS A 712 -29.99 22.56 68.16
CA CYS A 712 -29.72 21.97 69.46
C CYS A 712 -30.36 20.59 69.56
N SER A 713 -29.56 19.59 69.93
CA SER A 713 -30.02 18.20 70.07
C SER A 713 -30.96 17.98 71.26
N LYS A 714 -31.02 18.92 72.23
CA LYS A 714 -31.89 18.83 73.42
C LYS A 714 -33.25 19.52 73.23
N CYS A 715 -33.29 20.70 72.62
CA CYS A 715 -34.52 21.51 72.55
C CYS A 715 -34.92 21.96 71.13
N GLY A 716 -34.23 21.49 70.08
CA GLY A 716 -34.56 21.78 68.68
C GLY A 716 -34.31 23.23 68.23
N THR A 717 -33.74 24.08 69.09
CA THR A 717 -33.48 25.49 68.74
C THR A 717 -32.42 25.60 67.68
N LYS A 718 -32.67 26.41 66.64
CA LYS A 718 -31.71 26.69 65.58
C LYS A 718 -30.46 27.36 66.16
N ILE A 719 -29.31 26.84 65.80
CA ILE A 719 -28.00 27.35 66.19
C ILE A 719 -27.45 28.07 64.95
N GLN A 720 -27.19 29.36 65.08
CA GLN A 720 -26.62 30.17 64.00
C GLN A 720 -25.18 29.77 63.73
#